data_AF-A0A8E2EFL2-F1
#
_entry.id   AF-A0A8E2EFL2-F1
#
_cell.length_a   1.000
_cell.length_b   1.000
_cell.length_c   1.000
_cell.angle_alpha   90.00
_cell.angle_beta   90.00
_cell.angle_gamma   90.00
#
_symmetry.space_group_name_H-M   'P 1'
#
loop_
_entity.id
_entity.type
_entity.pdbx_description
1 polymer ?
#
loop_
_entity_poly.entity_id
_entity_poly.type
_entity_poly.pdbx_seq_one_letter_code
_entity_poly.pdbx_strand_id
1 'polypeptide(L)'
;MQLVSIAALLLSGYQVSAAFASDQTSLYDTSKTRSPSIVFFLLDDLDYQLQSLDYLPYVQKHLVEKGTLYKRHFCTTALCCPSRVSLWTGKAAHNTNVTDVNPPYGGYPKFLSQGLNENYLPVWLQSAGYNTYYTGKLFNAHTVENYDSPHAAGFTGSDFLLDPFTYQYLNTSYQRNKDPPVSHVGEHSVDVLAGKAYGFLEEAVEAEKPFFLAIAPVAPHSNVEITNLEGPVEDIIAKFSPPIPAARHAHLFKDVKVPRTENFNPEKPSGTNWIRKLERQSQENVDANDHFYRNRLRTIQSVDEIVDGVISRLEKHGILDDIYIIFSSDNGYHIGQHRLQPGKECSFEEDINIPLIIRGPGVPEGETTDIVTTHTDLAPTILQLAGAPPRADFDGEAIPLTKTRIKAATRHRHEHVNVEYWGFAVGEGDFDKNRFHYNNTYKALRIIGEHYNFHYSVWCTNEHELYDLKTDPGQLHNLIHEDEVAPETLLGYPLAKVVARLDSLLFVLKSCKGQTCTKPWRALHPAGNVGNLHDALSPRFDNFYETQQKRIKYSRCEAGYIVDAEGPQFEREGFVYRHGAQWHHITTEEHNERSPLLGHHQSFPSEYSSSTSIVSGSISDSESSDNDPFRSLSKLPTDEESHRVSDAATGDSQRPNTASVARIIIVLLIVLATHPVIASEFNDLSDSSWLFTSFALAGAATQSLYGKLSDIYGRKALVLVAYALFALGCAVVGVGNAMWQVILGRVISGAGGAGMTVLVSILITDLVSLREVASWRAYVNIVATIGRSLGGPFGGWLADTIGWRWQASCLLFTKVSEFLLRWLRSFFGQAPLIVIAMLLCWAVLPSHNVKQNLTEPHRSKETSSRLARIDFLGAALMAAMTLSFLLPIEIGGVKIPWSHPVVPILFSCGVVLAILFVMTEAWWGKEPIFPLQLLRQRDAVASYLIMGFQVAAQLGMMFSVPLYFQITAKASNTVAGAHLFPAVAGNAIGGITSGLLINRFGRYKALIVFASLSSSISYLLLILRWHGHTDWLESLYIIPGGLGTGIAQSALFISLQAAIDPAHTAVATSALYLSATVGMIMGLAGVSTTMQEMLRRALDRRLLGLGYGTRKRAGIVEKAVSDIGYVHNVTGVVANAVMGAYVEGLGYTHVVSLGCSLLAFVGSLVLREHKL
;
A
#
# COMPACT_ATOMS: atom_id res chain seq x y z
N MET A 1 -38.28 31.04 -28.61
CA MET A 1 -37.51 31.24 -29.86
C MET A 1 -36.04 31.31 -29.46
N GLN A 2 -35.15 30.46 -29.98
CA GLN A 2 -34.64 30.47 -31.36
C GLN A 2 -33.95 31.78 -31.76
N LEU A 3 -32.63 31.67 -31.99
CA LEU A 3 -31.76 32.38 -32.96
C LEU A 3 -30.33 31.87 -32.69
N VAL A 4 -30.01 30.57 -32.86
CA VAL A 4 -30.15 29.75 -34.09
C VAL A 4 -29.32 30.31 -35.27
N SER A 5 -28.27 31.10 -34.99
CA SER A 5 -27.33 31.56 -36.03
C SER A 5 -25.84 31.51 -35.66
N ILE A 6 -25.47 31.03 -34.47
CA ILE A 6 -24.07 30.72 -34.09
C ILE A 6 -23.72 29.24 -34.37
N ALA A 7 -24.72 28.40 -34.65
CA ALA A 7 -24.61 26.94 -34.77
C ALA A 7 -24.07 26.41 -36.12
N ALA A 8 -23.43 27.24 -36.96
CA ALA A 8 -23.15 26.91 -38.37
C ALA A 8 -21.66 26.74 -38.75
N LEU A 9 -20.71 27.16 -37.90
CA LEU A 9 -19.27 27.23 -38.26
C LEU A 9 -18.33 26.35 -37.41
N LEU A 10 -18.88 25.52 -36.51
CA LEU A 10 -18.10 24.54 -35.72
C LEU A 10 -18.04 23.14 -36.39
N LEU A 11 -18.29 23.05 -37.70
CA LEU A 11 -18.49 21.77 -38.42
C LEU A 11 -17.62 21.56 -39.67
N SER A 12 -16.64 22.41 -39.95
CA SER A 12 -15.68 22.23 -41.05
C SER A 12 -14.24 22.39 -40.56
N GLY A 13 -13.56 21.29 -40.27
CA GLY A 13 -12.18 21.29 -39.75
C GLY A 13 -11.64 19.94 -39.29
N TYR A 14 -12.47 18.91 -39.13
CA TYR A 14 -12.02 17.52 -38.89
C TYR A 14 -11.57 16.86 -40.20
N GLN A 15 -10.26 16.82 -40.46
CA GLN A 15 -9.60 15.82 -41.33
C GLN A 15 -8.07 15.85 -41.13
N VAL A 16 -7.38 14.79 -41.58
CA VAL A 16 -5.92 14.57 -41.38
C VAL A 16 -5.51 14.38 -39.90
N SER A 17 -6.13 13.39 -39.26
CA SER A 17 -5.57 12.69 -38.10
C SER A 17 -5.98 11.21 -38.14
N ALA A 18 -5.63 10.55 -39.25
CA ALA A 18 -5.97 9.16 -39.54
C ALA A 18 -4.77 8.46 -40.18
N ALA A 19 -4.09 7.60 -39.42
CA ALA A 19 -3.00 6.74 -39.90
C ALA A 19 -2.71 5.54 -38.98
N PHE A 20 -2.71 5.74 -37.64
CA PHE A 20 -2.26 4.73 -36.66
C PHE A 20 -3.21 4.51 -35.46
N ALA A 21 -4.49 4.85 -35.59
CA ALA A 21 -5.52 4.61 -34.57
C ALA A 21 -6.74 3.83 -35.10
N SER A 22 -6.67 3.33 -36.33
CA SER A 22 -7.85 3.01 -37.16
C SER A 22 -8.29 1.55 -37.15
N ASP A 23 -7.99 0.77 -36.09
CA ASP A 23 -8.31 -0.68 -36.06
C ASP A 23 -8.80 -1.23 -34.70
N GLN A 24 -9.26 -0.34 -33.79
CA GLN A 24 -9.98 -0.76 -32.58
C GLN A 24 -11.36 -0.09 -32.39
N THR A 25 -11.66 1.00 -33.12
CA THR A 25 -12.90 1.78 -32.99
C THR A 25 -13.96 1.38 -34.04
N SER A 26 -14.60 0.23 -33.84
CA SER A 26 -15.81 -0.16 -34.62
C SER A 26 -16.82 -0.98 -33.79
N LEU A 27 -16.96 -0.68 -32.51
CA LEU A 27 -18.05 -1.21 -31.66
C LEU A 27 -19.21 -0.21 -31.48
N TYR A 28 -19.05 1.02 -31.95
CA TYR A 28 -20.10 2.04 -31.95
C TYR A 28 -20.81 2.08 -33.30
N ASP A 29 -21.92 1.36 -33.40
CA ASP A 29 -23.03 1.85 -34.21
C ASP A 29 -23.59 3.09 -33.48
N THR A 30 -23.38 4.28 -34.05
CA THR A 30 -23.75 5.55 -33.43
C THR A 30 -25.25 5.84 -33.46
N SER A 31 -26.11 4.86 -33.78
CA SER A 31 -27.57 4.99 -33.76
C SER A 31 -28.21 4.76 -32.39
N LYS A 32 -27.55 4.08 -31.44
CA LYS A 32 -28.09 3.78 -30.11
C LYS A 32 -27.45 4.67 -29.02
N THR A 33 -28.26 5.52 -28.39
CA THR A 33 -27.81 6.62 -27.50
C THR A 33 -27.89 6.30 -25.99
N ARG A 34 -27.85 5.01 -25.60
CA ARG A 34 -27.96 4.57 -24.19
C ARG A 34 -26.88 3.52 -23.92
N SER A 35 -26.18 3.60 -22.79
CA SER A 35 -25.29 2.53 -22.36
C SER A 35 -26.10 1.26 -22.08
N PRO A 36 -25.62 0.07 -22.48
CA PRO A 36 -26.40 -1.17 -22.41
C PRO A 36 -26.48 -1.68 -20.96
N SER A 37 -27.64 -2.19 -20.55
CA SER A 37 -27.74 -2.92 -19.27
C SER A 37 -27.05 -4.28 -19.37
N ILE A 38 -26.78 -4.90 -18.22
CA ILE A 38 -26.04 -6.16 -18.11
C ILE A 38 -26.73 -7.06 -17.06
N VAL A 39 -27.02 -8.30 -17.42
CA VAL A 39 -27.39 -9.38 -16.48
C VAL A 39 -26.24 -10.39 -16.43
N PHE A 40 -25.87 -10.85 -15.25
CA PHE A 40 -24.83 -11.86 -15.07
C PHE A 40 -25.29 -13.00 -14.16
N PHE A 41 -25.37 -14.21 -14.73
CA PHE A 41 -25.57 -15.45 -13.99
C PHE A 41 -24.21 -16.04 -13.58
N LEU A 42 -24.01 -16.24 -12.27
CA LEU A 42 -22.77 -16.79 -11.70
C LEU A 42 -23.09 -17.99 -10.79
N LEU A 43 -23.12 -19.18 -11.38
CA LEU A 43 -23.41 -20.43 -10.67
C LEU A 43 -22.20 -20.87 -9.83
N ASP A 44 -22.47 -21.69 -8.82
CA ASP A 44 -21.50 -22.22 -7.85
C ASP A 44 -21.21 -23.70 -8.21
N ASP A 45 -19.96 -24.03 -8.54
CA ASP A 45 -19.51 -25.36 -9.01
C ASP A 45 -20.10 -25.89 -10.34
N LEU A 46 -20.52 -25.05 -11.31
CA LEU A 46 -21.02 -25.58 -12.61
C LEU A 46 -19.86 -26.04 -13.51
N ASP A 47 -19.73 -27.36 -13.63
CA ASP A 47 -18.80 -28.02 -14.54
C ASP A 47 -19.09 -27.77 -16.02
N TYR A 48 -18.04 -27.80 -16.85
CA TYR A 48 -18.14 -27.92 -18.30
C TYR A 48 -17.86 -29.36 -18.76
N GLN A 49 -16.80 -29.99 -18.23
CA GLN A 49 -16.31 -31.29 -18.70
C GLN A 49 -17.21 -32.48 -18.34
N LEU A 50 -18.00 -32.41 -17.26
CA LEU A 50 -18.97 -33.46 -16.94
C LEU A 50 -20.30 -33.32 -17.72
N GLN A 51 -20.37 -32.37 -18.65
CA GLN A 51 -21.51 -32.13 -19.56
C GLN A 51 -22.78 -31.56 -18.88
N SER A 52 -22.70 -30.97 -17.68
CA SER A 52 -23.88 -30.38 -17.01
C SER A 52 -24.60 -29.31 -17.86
N LEU A 53 -23.88 -28.60 -18.74
CA LEU A 53 -24.45 -27.61 -19.66
C LEU A 53 -25.42 -28.22 -20.70
N ASP A 54 -25.24 -29.49 -21.08
CA ASP A 54 -26.11 -30.16 -22.08
C ASP A 54 -27.50 -30.48 -21.49
N TYR A 55 -27.66 -30.39 -20.17
CA TYR A 55 -28.91 -30.62 -19.44
C TYR A 55 -29.67 -29.32 -19.10
N LEU A 56 -29.28 -28.17 -19.65
CA LEU A 56 -29.89 -26.85 -19.40
C LEU A 56 -30.63 -26.33 -20.66
N PRO A 57 -31.82 -26.86 -21.00
CA PRO A 57 -32.51 -26.54 -22.25
C PRO A 57 -32.84 -25.06 -22.45
N TYR A 58 -33.12 -24.29 -21.39
CA TYR A 58 -33.37 -22.85 -21.50
C TYR A 58 -32.08 -22.05 -21.70
N VAL A 59 -30.97 -22.39 -21.04
CA VAL A 59 -29.64 -21.82 -21.34
C VAL A 59 -29.20 -22.14 -22.78
N GLN A 60 -29.43 -23.36 -23.25
CA GLN A 60 -29.12 -23.75 -24.64
C GLN A 60 -29.93 -22.88 -25.63
N LYS A 61 -31.26 -22.91 -25.55
CA LYS A 61 -32.20 -22.13 -26.38
C LYS A 61 -31.93 -20.61 -26.35
N HIS A 62 -31.70 -20.05 -25.16
CA HIS A 62 -31.71 -18.58 -24.98
C HIS A 62 -30.34 -17.92 -24.92
N LEU A 63 -29.27 -18.67 -24.65
CA LEU A 63 -27.92 -18.13 -24.50
C LEU A 63 -26.92 -18.79 -25.45
N VAL A 64 -26.94 -20.11 -25.63
CA VAL A 64 -26.01 -20.80 -26.56
C VAL A 64 -26.42 -20.55 -28.03
N GLU A 65 -27.67 -20.84 -28.39
CA GLU A 65 -28.21 -20.58 -29.74
C GLU A 65 -28.26 -19.08 -30.08
N LYS A 66 -28.26 -18.21 -29.08
CA LYS A 66 -28.46 -16.74 -29.20
C LYS A 66 -27.28 -15.90 -28.70
N GLY A 67 -26.12 -16.51 -28.54
CA GLY A 67 -24.89 -15.85 -28.11
C GLY A 67 -23.66 -16.61 -28.58
N THR A 68 -22.51 -16.25 -28.02
CA THR A 68 -21.24 -16.93 -28.30
C THR A 68 -20.78 -17.72 -27.08
N LEU A 69 -20.45 -19.00 -27.29
CA LEU A 69 -19.84 -19.90 -26.30
C LEU A 69 -18.30 -19.79 -26.37
N TYR A 70 -17.67 -19.41 -25.27
CA TYR A 70 -16.21 -19.31 -25.13
C TYR A 70 -15.70 -20.62 -24.53
N LYS A 71 -15.38 -21.59 -25.39
CA LYS A 71 -15.04 -22.99 -25.01
C LYS A 71 -13.75 -23.12 -24.18
N ARG A 72 -12.95 -22.07 -24.13
CA ARG A 72 -11.66 -22.01 -23.40
C ARG A 72 -11.69 -20.86 -22.40
N HIS A 73 -12.70 -20.87 -21.53
CA HIS A 73 -12.78 -19.98 -20.39
C HIS A 73 -12.35 -20.69 -19.11
N PHE A 74 -11.44 -20.07 -18.36
CA PHE A 74 -10.79 -20.70 -17.22
C PHE A 74 -10.93 -19.88 -15.93
N CYS A 75 -11.17 -20.54 -14.81
CA CYS A 75 -10.93 -19.94 -13.51
C CYS A 75 -9.42 -19.89 -13.22
N THR A 76 -8.98 -18.89 -12.45
CA THR A 76 -7.58 -18.78 -12.02
C THR A 76 -7.31 -19.50 -10.68
N THR A 77 -8.36 -20.03 -10.05
CA THR A 77 -8.32 -20.77 -8.78
C THR A 77 -9.60 -21.60 -8.66
N ALA A 78 -9.51 -22.91 -8.48
CA ALA A 78 -10.66 -23.82 -8.43
C ALA A 78 -11.38 -23.81 -7.06
N LEU A 79 -11.71 -22.61 -6.54
CA LEU A 79 -12.33 -22.42 -5.23
C LEU A 79 -13.16 -21.14 -5.15
N CYS A 80 -14.41 -21.31 -4.71
CA CYS A 80 -15.45 -20.32 -4.46
C CYS A 80 -14.98 -18.87 -4.21
N CYS A 81 -14.55 -18.56 -2.98
CA CYS A 81 -14.25 -17.19 -2.55
C CYS A 81 -13.09 -16.53 -3.32
N PRO A 82 -11.87 -17.12 -3.40
CA PRO A 82 -10.76 -16.48 -4.11
C PRO A 82 -11.04 -16.36 -5.62
N SER A 83 -11.84 -17.27 -6.21
CA SER A 83 -12.29 -17.15 -7.59
C SER A 83 -13.24 -15.97 -7.79
N ARG A 84 -14.32 -15.87 -6.98
CA ARG A 84 -15.24 -14.72 -7.02
C ARG A 84 -14.50 -13.40 -6.79
N VAL A 85 -13.53 -13.34 -5.87
CA VAL A 85 -12.70 -12.13 -5.67
C VAL A 85 -11.85 -11.82 -6.91
N SER A 86 -11.26 -12.83 -7.56
CA SER A 86 -10.47 -12.66 -8.80
C SER A 86 -11.32 -12.11 -9.94
N LEU A 87 -12.53 -12.66 -10.11
CA LEU A 87 -13.56 -12.21 -11.06
C LEU A 87 -13.97 -10.76 -10.81
N TRP A 88 -14.40 -10.42 -9.58
CA TRP A 88 -14.90 -9.08 -9.26
C TRP A 88 -13.84 -7.98 -9.24
N THR A 89 -12.55 -8.33 -9.18
CA THR A 89 -11.43 -7.37 -9.17
C THR A 89 -10.62 -7.32 -10.46
N GLY A 90 -10.76 -8.30 -11.35
CA GLY A 90 -9.93 -8.42 -12.57
C GLY A 90 -8.46 -8.69 -12.27
N LYS A 91 -8.18 -9.46 -11.21
CA LYS A 91 -6.83 -9.72 -10.66
C LYS A 91 -6.66 -11.19 -10.28
N ALA A 92 -5.42 -11.69 -10.32
CA ALA A 92 -5.09 -13.03 -9.84
C ALA A 92 -5.13 -13.12 -8.29
N ALA A 93 -5.31 -14.32 -7.74
CA ALA A 93 -5.47 -14.54 -6.30
C ALA A 93 -4.22 -14.12 -5.48
N HIS A 94 -3.02 -14.31 -6.03
CA HIS A 94 -1.77 -13.80 -5.41
C HIS A 94 -1.67 -12.26 -5.40
N ASN A 95 -2.49 -11.55 -6.19
CA ASN A 95 -2.55 -10.08 -6.24
C ASN A 95 -3.70 -9.50 -5.43
N THR A 96 -4.77 -10.25 -5.23
CA THR A 96 -5.86 -9.90 -4.30
C THR A 96 -5.52 -10.30 -2.86
N ASN A 97 -4.63 -11.27 -2.67
CA ASN A 97 -4.26 -11.88 -1.38
C ASN A 97 -5.49 -12.43 -0.63
N VAL A 98 -6.49 -12.90 -1.38
CA VAL A 98 -7.57 -13.76 -0.88
C VAL A 98 -7.36 -15.12 -1.56
N THR A 99 -7.06 -16.16 -0.79
CA THR A 99 -6.59 -17.46 -1.33
C THR A 99 -7.29 -18.68 -0.74
N ASP A 100 -8.34 -18.46 0.06
CA ASP A 100 -9.07 -19.46 0.84
C ASP A 100 -10.54 -19.01 0.93
N VAL A 101 -11.45 -19.88 1.37
CA VAL A 101 -12.81 -19.53 1.79
C VAL A 101 -12.87 -18.97 3.23
N ASN A 102 -11.90 -19.31 4.09
CA ASN A 102 -11.90 -19.00 5.52
C ASN A 102 -10.78 -18.02 5.96
N PRO A 103 -11.01 -17.18 6.99
CA PRO A 103 -9.93 -16.42 7.64
C PRO A 103 -8.87 -17.36 8.24
N PRO A 104 -7.57 -16.99 8.27
CA PRO A 104 -7.00 -15.66 7.98
C PRO A 104 -6.52 -15.47 6.53
N TYR A 105 -6.71 -16.44 5.64
CA TYR A 105 -6.25 -16.39 4.24
C TYR A 105 -7.38 -16.05 3.25
N GLY A 106 -8.64 -16.11 3.70
CA GLY A 106 -9.81 -16.13 2.85
C GLY A 106 -11.06 -15.50 3.45
N GLY A 107 -12.14 -15.57 2.68
CA GLY A 107 -13.46 -15.09 3.08
C GLY A 107 -13.63 -13.56 3.08
N TYR A 108 -14.84 -13.12 3.38
CA TYR A 108 -15.21 -11.69 3.42
C TYR A 108 -14.35 -10.85 4.39
N PRO A 109 -13.98 -11.32 5.60
CA PRO A 109 -13.05 -10.59 6.47
C PRO A 109 -11.68 -10.35 5.85
N LYS A 110 -11.18 -11.29 5.01
CA LYS A 110 -9.92 -11.09 4.27
C LYS A 110 -10.10 -10.04 3.17
N PHE A 111 -11.13 -10.16 2.34
CA PHE A 111 -11.48 -9.19 1.30
C PHE A 111 -11.56 -7.75 1.85
N LEU A 112 -12.22 -7.59 3.00
CA LEU A 112 -12.25 -6.34 3.76
C LEU A 112 -10.85 -5.87 4.21
N SER A 113 -10.05 -6.76 4.82
CA SER A 113 -8.71 -6.43 5.31
C SER A 113 -7.73 -5.96 4.21
N GLN A 114 -7.95 -6.38 2.96
CA GLN A 114 -7.13 -5.96 1.81
C GLN A 114 -7.65 -4.66 1.16
N GLY A 115 -8.72 -4.04 1.70
CA GLY A 115 -9.30 -2.80 1.19
C GLY A 115 -10.09 -2.95 -0.11
N LEU A 116 -10.42 -4.18 -0.51
CA LEU A 116 -11.04 -4.45 -1.83
C LEU A 116 -12.49 -3.98 -1.91
N ASN A 117 -13.18 -3.81 -0.78
CA ASN A 117 -14.55 -3.30 -0.72
C ASN A 117 -14.72 -1.87 -1.26
N GLU A 118 -13.64 -1.07 -1.35
CA GLU A 118 -13.69 0.26 -1.99
C GLU A 118 -13.21 0.22 -3.46
N ASN A 119 -12.75 -0.93 -3.96
CA ASN A 119 -12.08 -1.05 -5.25
C ASN A 119 -12.34 -2.42 -5.92
N TYR A 120 -13.60 -2.65 -6.29
CA TYR A 120 -14.07 -3.81 -7.06
C TYR A 120 -15.25 -3.45 -7.97
N LEU A 121 -15.64 -4.35 -8.88
CA LEU A 121 -16.52 -4.07 -10.03
C LEU A 121 -17.83 -3.30 -9.72
N PRO A 122 -18.63 -3.61 -8.68
CA PRO A 122 -19.87 -2.90 -8.40
C PRO A 122 -19.64 -1.40 -8.09
N VAL A 123 -18.60 -1.09 -7.32
CA VAL A 123 -18.21 0.30 -6.99
C VAL A 123 -17.81 1.08 -8.25
N TRP A 124 -17.11 0.42 -9.18
CA TRP A 124 -16.72 1.03 -10.45
C TRP A 124 -17.92 1.24 -11.39
N LEU A 125 -18.89 0.33 -11.38
CA LEU A 125 -20.14 0.47 -12.15
C LEU A 125 -21.03 1.60 -11.62
N GLN A 126 -21.18 1.73 -10.30
CA GLN A 126 -21.84 2.92 -9.73
C GLN A 126 -21.11 4.22 -10.08
N SER A 127 -19.78 4.19 -10.10
CA SER A 127 -18.95 5.33 -10.55
C SER A 127 -19.12 5.67 -12.03
N ALA A 128 -19.55 4.69 -12.85
CA ALA A 128 -19.95 4.87 -14.26
C ALA A 128 -21.44 5.22 -14.44
N GLY A 129 -22.20 5.38 -13.35
CA GLY A 129 -23.61 5.78 -13.39
C GLY A 129 -24.63 4.63 -13.54
N TYR A 130 -24.19 3.38 -13.39
CA TYR A 130 -25.10 2.21 -13.39
C TYR A 130 -25.81 2.06 -12.05
N ASN A 131 -27.10 1.68 -12.10
CA ASN A 131 -27.72 1.01 -10.94
C ASN A 131 -27.17 -0.42 -10.84
N THR A 132 -26.93 -0.90 -9.63
CA THR A 132 -26.22 -2.17 -9.38
C THR A 132 -27.02 -3.04 -8.42
N TYR A 133 -27.35 -4.26 -8.84
CA TYR A 133 -28.22 -5.18 -8.13
C TYR A 133 -27.57 -6.55 -7.97
N TYR A 134 -27.79 -7.21 -6.82
CA TYR A 134 -27.19 -8.51 -6.51
C TYR A 134 -28.17 -9.41 -5.75
N THR A 135 -28.26 -10.69 -6.11
CA THR A 135 -28.96 -11.69 -5.30
C THR A 135 -28.17 -13.01 -5.24
N GLY A 136 -28.08 -13.60 -4.05
CA GLY A 136 -27.38 -14.89 -3.83
C GLY A 136 -26.01 -14.76 -3.17
N LYS A 137 -25.14 -15.75 -3.38
CA LYS A 137 -23.83 -15.89 -2.73
C LYS A 137 -22.84 -14.85 -3.27
N LEU A 138 -22.32 -13.99 -2.39
CA LEU A 138 -21.23 -13.06 -2.72
C LEU A 138 -19.85 -13.67 -2.42
N PHE A 139 -19.56 -13.94 -1.15
CA PHE A 139 -18.30 -14.51 -0.66
C PHE A 139 -18.57 -15.44 0.53
N ASN A 140 -17.68 -16.41 0.76
CA ASN A 140 -17.64 -17.19 2.00
C ASN A 140 -17.24 -16.32 3.21
N ALA A 141 -17.61 -16.75 4.41
CA ALA A 141 -17.48 -16.01 5.67
C ALA A 141 -18.17 -14.63 5.66
N HIS A 142 -19.14 -14.40 4.76
CA HIS A 142 -20.09 -13.31 4.84
C HIS A 142 -21.30 -13.81 5.63
N THR A 143 -21.35 -13.48 6.92
CA THR A 143 -22.23 -14.15 7.89
C THR A 143 -23.42 -13.30 8.31
N VAL A 144 -24.43 -13.94 8.89
CA VAL A 144 -25.55 -13.29 9.60
C VAL A 144 -25.12 -12.37 10.76
N GLU A 145 -23.83 -12.36 11.13
CA GLU A 145 -23.23 -11.51 12.16
C GLU A 145 -22.45 -10.32 11.58
N ASN A 146 -21.84 -10.46 10.38
CA ASN A 146 -20.89 -9.48 9.83
C ASN A 146 -21.37 -8.71 8.57
N TYR A 147 -22.58 -8.99 8.07
CA TYR A 147 -23.17 -8.44 6.85
C TYR A 147 -23.23 -6.90 6.72
N ASP A 148 -23.21 -6.16 7.83
CA ASP A 148 -23.13 -4.68 7.87
C ASP A 148 -21.88 -4.17 8.60
N SER A 149 -20.84 -5.00 8.77
CA SER A 149 -19.65 -4.69 9.58
C SER A 149 -18.30 -4.80 8.83
N PRO A 150 -18.06 -3.99 7.78
CA PRO A 150 -19.00 -3.11 7.07
C PRO A 150 -19.75 -3.86 5.96
N HIS A 151 -20.83 -3.26 5.46
CA HIS A 151 -21.55 -3.78 4.29
C HIS A 151 -20.72 -3.80 3.00
N ALA A 152 -21.07 -4.71 2.09
CA ALA A 152 -20.51 -4.79 0.75
C ALA A 152 -20.89 -3.54 -0.07
N ALA A 153 -19.92 -2.79 -0.58
CA ALA A 153 -20.17 -1.50 -1.20
C ALA A 153 -20.52 -1.62 -2.70
N GLY A 154 -20.97 -0.51 -3.28
CA GLY A 154 -21.21 -0.45 -4.73
C GLY A 154 -22.50 -1.15 -5.20
N PHE A 155 -23.47 -1.36 -4.30
CA PHE A 155 -24.80 -1.86 -4.63
C PHE A 155 -25.89 -0.81 -4.42
N THR A 156 -26.91 -0.84 -5.28
CA THR A 156 -28.12 0.00 -5.27
C THR A 156 -29.25 -0.76 -4.58
N GLY A 157 -29.30 -2.07 -4.82
CA GLY A 157 -30.04 -3.03 -4.01
C GLY A 157 -29.29 -4.36 -3.93
N SER A 158 -29.39 -5.06 -2.81
CA SER A 158 -28.74 -6.37 -2.63
C SER A 158 -29.57 -7.29 -1.75
N ASP A 159 -29.65 -8.56 -2.12
CA ASP A 159 -30.13 -9.67 -1.31
C ASP A 159 -29.00 -10.69 -1.16
N PHE A 160 -28.11 -10.47 -0.18
CA PHE A 160 -26.99 -11.38 0.04
C PHE A 160 -27.44 -12.63 0.78
N LEU A 161 -27.08 -13.79 0.23
CA LEU A 161 -27.17 -15.08 0.91
C LEU A 161 -25.97 -15.21 1.87
N LEU A 162 -26.22 -15.58 3.13
CA LEU A 162 -25.25 -15.50 4.22
C LEU A 162 -24.96 -16.84 4.92
N ASP A 163 -23.70 -16.98 5.35
CA ASP A 163 -23.23 -18.09 6.19
C ASP A 163 -23.81 -17.98 7.63
N PRO A 164 -24.08 -19.11 8.31
CA PRO A 164 -23.81 -20.51 7.92
C PRO A 164 -24.89 -21.14 7.01
N PHE A 165 -25.80 -20.34 6.45
CA PHE A 165 -27.00 -20.82 5.75
C PHE A 165 -26.87 -20.84 4.22
N THR A 166 -25.75 -20.36 3.66
CA THR A 166 -25.48 -20.29 2.21
C THR A 166 -25.71 -21.62 1.49
N TYR A 167 -25.28 -22.72 2.10
CA TYR A 167 -25.24 -24.04 1.49
C TYR A 167 -26.39 -24.96 1.92
N GLN A 168 -27.40 -24.43 2.61
CA GLN A 168 -28.56 -25.18 3.11
C GLN A 168 -29.75 -24.99 2.17
N TYR A 169 -30.00 -25.96 1.29
CA TYR A 169 -30.99 -25.82 0.20
C TYR A 169 -32.44 -25.60 0.64
N LEU A 170 -32.78 -25.90 1.91
CA LEU A 170 -34.12 -25.76 2.49
C LEU A 170 -34.15 -24.87 3.74
N ASN A 171 -33.07 -24.11 3.99
CA ASN A 171 -32.94 -23.23 5.16
C ASN A 171 -31.93 -22.11 4.87
N THR A 172 -32.24 -21.26 3.90
CA THR A 172 -31.36 -20.15 3.51
C THR A 172 -31.62 -18.91 4.34
N SER A 173 -30.59 -18.08 4.58
CA SER A 173 -30.77 -16.76 5.20
C SER A 173 -30.30 -15.66 4.24
N TYR A 174 -31.21 -14.77 3.88
CA TYR A 174 -30.99 -13.65 2.97
C TYR A 174 -31.03 -12.30 3.69
N GLN A 175 -30.22 -11.37 3.23
CA GLN A 175 -30.03 -10.06 3.86
C GLN A 175 -30.25 -8.96 2.83
N ARG A 176 -31.32 -8.18 3.02
CA ARG A 176 -31.75 -7.12 2.08
C ARG A 176 -31.07 -5.80 2.46
N ASN A 177 -30.29 -5.21 1.56
CA ASN A 177 -29.62 -3.92 1.74
C ASN A 177 -28.87 -3.82 3.08
N LYS A 178 -29.41 -3.16 4.11
CA LYS A 178 -28.84 -3.12 5.48
C LYS A 178 -29.80 -3.64 6.55
N ASP A 179 -30.92 -4.22 6.13
CA ASP A 179 -31.92 -4.78 7.02
C ASP A 179 -31.43 -6.12 7.61
N PRO A 180 -31.90 -6.53 8.81
CA PRO A 180 -31.49 -7.79 9.42
C PRO A 180 -31.75 -9.02 8.53
N PRO A 181 -30.92 -10.07 8.60
CA PRO A 181 -31.12 -11.30 7.83
C PRO A 181 -32.46 -11.99 8.12
N VAL A 182 -33.10 -12.52 7.08
CA VAL A 182 -34.36 -13.26 7.13
C VAL A 182 -34.13 -14.69 6.66
N SER A 183 -34.51 -15.67 7.49
CA SER A 183 -34.38 -17.09 7.19
C SER A 183 -35.63 -17.67 6.53
N HIS A 184 -35.43 -18.39 5.44
CA HIS A 184 -36.45 -19.04 4.61
C HIS A 184 -36.44 -20.55 4.87
N VAL A 185 -37.16 -20.98 5.90
CA VAL A 185 -37.20 -22.38 6.38
C VAL A 185 -38.23 -23.19 5.59
N GLY A 186 -37.79 -24.27 4.95
CA GLY A 186 -38.63 -25.17 4.13
C GLY A 186 -38.85 -24.69 2.69
N GLU A 187 -38.46 -23.47 2.35
CA GLU A 187 -38.44 -22.96 0.97
C GLU A 187 -37.14 -23.38 0.25
N HIS A 188 -37.21 -23.67 -1.06
CA HIS A 188 -36.02 -24.05 -1.82
C HIS A 188 -35.16 -22.83 -2.14
N SER A 189 -33.85 -22.92 -1.87
CA SER A 189 -32.86 -21.85 -2.06
C SER A 189 -32.95 -21.15 -3.41
N VAL A 190 -33.18 -21.92 -4.49
CA VAL A 190 -33.20 -21.39 -5.86
C VAL A 190 -34.54 -20.70 -6.15
N ASP A 191 -35.65 -21.18 -5.58
CA ASP A 191 -36.97 -20.57 -5.73
C ASP A 191 -37.06 -19.22 -4.98
N VAL A 192 -36.48 -19.13 -3.78
CA VAL A 192 -36.34 -17.87 -3.02
C VAL A 192 -35.48 -16.86 -3.81
N LEU A 193 -34.36 -17.33 -4.38
CA LEU A 193 -33.47 -16.51 -5.20
C LEU A 193 -34.15 -16.02 -6.49
N ALA A 194 -34.98 -16.86 -7.13
CA ALA A 194 -35.76 -16.50 -8.30
C ALA A 194 -36.69 -15.31 -8.01
N GLY A 195 -37.45 -15.37 -6.92
CA GLY A 195 -38.32 -14.27 -6.49
C GLY A 195 -37.58 -12.95 -6.30
N LYS A 196 -36.40 -12.99 -5.65
CA LYS A 196 -35.53 -11.83 -5.43
C LYS A 196 -34.92 -11.30 -6.74
N ALA A 197 -34.48 -12.19 -7.63
CA ALA A 197 -33.95 -11.84 -8.96
C ALA A 197 -35.01 -11.14 -9.83
N TYR A 198 -36.25 -11.63 -9.82
CA TYR A 198 -37.35 -10.99 -10.53
C TYR A 198 -37.69 -9.63 -9.91
N GLY A 199 -37.75 -9.51 -8.58
CA GLY A 199 -37.98 -8.22 -7.91
C GLY A 199 -36.98 -7.14 -8.32
N PHE A 200 -35.68 -7.46 -8.24
CA PHE A 200 -34.64 -6.53 -8.69
C PHE A 200 -34.69 -6.22 -10.19
N LEU A 201 -35.12 -7.15 -11.03
CA LEU A 201 -35.27 -6.90 -12.46
C LEU A 201 -36.38 -5.89 -12.74
N GLU A 202 -37.54 -6.01 -12.10
CA GLU A 202 -38.62 -5.01 -12.24
C GLU A 202 -38.16 -3.64 -11.67
N GLU A 203 -37.54 -3.60 -10.47
CA GLU A 203 -36.95 -2.37 -9.89
C GLU A 203 -35.93 -1.69 -10.82
N ALA A 204 -35.09 -2.48 -11.50
CA ALA A 204 -34.06 -1.99 -12.40
C ALA A 204 -34.62 -1.41 -13.71
N VAL A 205 -35.72 -1.99 -14.20
CA VAL A 205 -36.44 -1.49 -15.39
C VAL A 205 -37.22 -0.22 -15.04
N GLU A 206 -37.96 -0.20 -13.93
CA GLU A 206 -38.72 0.98 -13.46
C GLU A 206 -37.83 2.20 -13.20
N ALA A 207 -36.56 1.99 -12.83
CA ALA A 207 -35.60 3.07 -12.60
C ALA A 207 -35.12 3.79 -13.88
N GLU A 208 -35.46 3.30 -15.08
CA GLU A 208 -35.08 3.82 -16.41
C GLU A 208 -33.57 4.12 -16.61
N LYS A 209 -32.69 3.42 -15.88
CA LYS A 209 -31.23 3.59 -15.95
C LYS A 209 -30.53 2.36 -16.52
N PRO A 210 -29.32 2.51 -17.08
CA PRO A 210 -28.44 1.37 -17.31
C PRO A 210 -28.21 0.66 -15.96
N PHE A 211 -28.34 -0.66 -15.96
CA PHE A 211 -28.22 -1.46 -14.75
C PHE A 211 -27.31 -2.66 -14.93
N PHE A 212 -26.73 -3.12 -13.82
CA PHE A 212 -26.02 -4.39 -13.70
C PHE A 212 -26.76 -5.24 -12.67
N LEU A 213 -27.25 -6.42 -13.06
CA LEU A 213 -27.94 -7.37 -12.18
C LEU A 213 -27.18 -8.69 -12.13
N ALA A 214 -26.56 -9.00 -10.98
CA ALA A 214 -25.91 -10.28 -10.72
C ALA A 214 -26.86 -11.25 -10.00
N ILE A 215 -26.95 -12.46 -10.53
CA ILE A 215 -27.81 -13.56 -10.05
C ILE A 215 -26.88 -14.74 -9.75
N ALA A 216 -26.61 -14.97 -8.47
CA ALA A 216 -25.52 -15.83 -8.01
C ALA A 216 -26.02 -17.03 -7.15
N PRO A 217 -26.71 -18.01 -7.76
CA PRO A 217 -27.23 -19.17 -7.05
C PRO A 217 -26.11 -20.15 -6.64
N VAL A 218 -26.39 -20.90 -5.56
CA VAL A 218 -25.48 -21.92 -5.00
C VAL A 218 -25.64 -23.27 -5.70
N ALA A 219 -26.60 -23.45 -6.60
CA ALA A 219 -26.66 -24.66 -7.43
C ALA A 219 -25.63 -24.60 -8.59
N PRO A 220 -24.94 -25.70 -8.94
CA PRO A 220 -25.04 -27.09 -8.40
C PRO A 220 -24.27 -27.46 -7.11
N HIS A 221 -23.53 -26.56 -6.44
CA HIS A 221 -22.72 -26.86 -5.24
C HIS A 221 -23.45 -27.75 -4.22
N SER A 222 -22.72 -28.66 -3.59
CA SER A 222 -23.19 -29.60 -2.56
C SER A 222 -23.95 -28.92 -1.42
N ASN A 223 -24.91 -29.65 -0.85
CA ASN A 223 -25.61 -29.22 0.36
C ASN A 223 -24.68 -29.41 1.58
N VAL A 224 -24.57 -28.40 2.45
CA VAL A 224 -23.71 -28.47 3.64
C VAL A 224 -24.50 -28.17 4.91
N GLU A 225 -24.56 -29.15 5.79
CA GLU A 225 -25.10 -29.02 7.15
C GLU A 225 -23.93 -28.78 8.12
N ILE A 226 -23.94 -27.65 8.85
CA ILE A 226 -22.93 -27.35 9.88
C ILE A 226 -23.53 -27.64 11.25
N THR A 227 -22.93 -28.55 12.01
CA THR A 227 -23.32 -28.87 13.39
C THR A 227 -22.38 -28.23 14.41
N ASN A 228 -22.86 -28.10 15.66
CA ASN A 228 -22.14 -27.50 16.79
C ASN A 228 -21.69 -26.03 16.61
N LEU A 229 -22.56 -25.18 16.05
CA LEU A 229 -22.32 -23.72 15.94
C LEU A 229 -22.08 -23.00 17.29
N GLU A 230 -22.45 -23.61 18.42
CA GLU A 230 -22.24 -23.09 19.78
C GLU A 230 -21.00 -23.70 20.49
N GLY A 231 -20.20 -24.50 19.78
CA GLY A 231 -19.01 -25.17 20.33
C GLY A 231 -17.69 -24.41 20.10
N PRO A 232 -16.56 -24.96 20.59
CA PRO A 232 -15.22 -24.58 20.11
C PRO A 232 -15.13 -24.72 18.59
N VAL A 233 -14.31 -23.87 17.94
CA VAL A 233 -14.10 -23.91 16.47
C VAL A 233 -13.57 -25.28 16.01
N GLU A 234 -12.88 -25.99 16.90
CA GLU A 234 -12.34 -27.34 16.71
C GLU A 234 -13.42 -28.44 16.64
N ASP A 235 -14.63 -28.19 17.15
CA ASP A 235 -15.77 -29.13 17.19
C ASP A 235 -16.82 -28.86 16.09
N ILE A 236 -16.60 -27.89 15.20
CA ILE A 236 -17.53 -27.53 14.12
C ILE A 236 -17.41 -28.54 12.98
N ILE A 237 -18.41 -29.40 12.81
CA ILE A 237 -18.42 -30.43 11.77
C ILE A 237 -19.29 -29.99 10.60
N ALA A 238 -18.66 -29.73 9.46
CA ALA A 238 -19.33 -29.56 8.17
C ALA A 238 -19.61 -30.93 7.53
N LYS A 239 -20.90 -31.25 7.37
CA LYS A 239 -21.38 -32.45 6.70
C LYS A 239 -21.88 -32.08 5.30
N PHE A 240 -21.10 -32.48 4.30
CA PHE A 240 -21.49 -32.44 2.90
C PHE A 240 -22.50 -33.55 2.58
N SER A 241 -23.40 -33.28 1.63
CA SER A 241 -24.28 -34.26 0.99
C SER A 241 -24.58 -33.81 -0.45
N PRO A 242 -25.11 -34.69 -1.32
CA PRO A 242 -25.61 -34.28 -2.63
C PRO A 242 -26.54 -33.06 -2.54
N PRO A 243 -26.52 -32.15 -3.53
CA PRO A 243 -27.41 -30.99 -3.54
C PRO A 243 -28.88 -31.43 -3.59
N ILE A 244 -29.77 -30.68 -2.93
CA ILE A 244 -31.18 -31.04 -2.83
C ILE A 244 -31.94 -30.40 -4.01
N PRO A 245 -32.48 -31.18 -4.96
CA PRO A 245 -33.26 -30.62 -6.05
C PRO A 245 -34.63 -30.15 -5.57
N ALA A 246 -35.20 -29.14 -6.23
CA ALA A 246 -36.59 -28.76 -6.00
C ALA A 246 -37.51 -29.96 -6.25
N ALA A 247 -38.59 -30.10 -5.45
CA ALA A 247 -39.44 -31.28 -5.46
C ALA A 247 -40.01 -31.62 -6.85
N ARG A 248 -40.27 -30.60 -7.69
CA ARG A 248 -40.70 -30.75 -9.09
C ARG A 248 -39.67 -31.50 -9.97
N HIS A 249 -38.37 -31.38 -9.68
CA HIS A 249 -37.28 -31.92 -10.49
C HIS A 249 -36.69 -33.24 -9.98
N ALA A 250 -37.02 -33.66 -8.76
CA ALA A 250 -36.47 -34.86 -8.12
C ALA A 250 -36.65 -36.17 -8.92
N HIS A 251 -37.61 -36.21 -9.85
CA HIS A 251 -37.92 -37.38 -10.69
C HIS A 251 -37.09 -37.48 -11.98
N LEU A 252 -36.41 -36.40 -12.39
CA LEU A 252 -35.69 -36.32 -13.67
C LEU A 252 -34.40 -37.16 -13.69
N PHE A 253 -33.83 -37.37 -14.87
CA PHE A 253 -32.48 -37.93 -15.09
C PHE A 253 -32.17 -39.24 -14.37
N LYS A 254 -33.19 -40.07 -14.09
CA LYS A 254 -33.10 -41.26 -13.23
C LYS A 254 -31.93 -42.19 -13.56
N ASP A 255 -31.70 -42.44 -14.84
CA ASP A 255 -30.74 -43.43 -15.33
C ASP A 255 -29.43 -42.80 -15.85
N VAL A 256 -29.27 -41.47 -15.69
CA VAL A 256 -28.03 -40.74 -16.02
C VAL A 256 -26.92 -41.11 -15.05
N LYS A 257 -25.68 -41.05 -15.52
CA LYS A 257 -24.44 -41.39 -14.81
C LYS A 257 -23.39 -40.31 -15.07
N VAL A 258 -22.37 -40.19 -14.23
CA VAL A 258 -21.21 -39.34 -14.53
C VAL A 258 -20.57 -39.79 -15.84
N PRO A 259 -20.14 -38.90 -16.75
CA PRO A 259 -19.40 -39.31 -17.94
C PRO A 259 -18.24 -40.25 -17.61
N ARG A 260 -18.25 -41.42 -18.23
CA ARG A 260 -17.22 -42.46 -18.05
C ARG A 260 -16.08 -42.22 -19.04
N THR A 261 -15.44 -41.07 -18.89
CA THR A 261 -14.20 -40.68 -19.57
C THR A 261 -13.06 -41.62 -19.18
N GLU A 262 -11.98 -41.65 -19.96
CA GLU A 262 -10.83 -42.53 -19.69
C GLU A 262 -10.17 -42.25 -18.33
N ASN A 263 -10.26 -41.00 -17.85
CA ASN A 263 -9.80 -40.60 -16.53
C ASN A 263 -10.79 -40.85 -15.39
N PHE A 264 -11.98 -41.40 -15.64
CA PHE A 264 -12.92 -41.82 -14.58
C PHE A 264 -12.46 -43.13 -13.91
N ASN A 265 -12.09 -43.05 -12.63
CA ASN A 265 -11.64 -44.18 -11.80
C ASN A 265 -10.63 -45.16 -12.48
N PRO A 266 -9.51 -44.65 -13.03
CA PRO A 266 -8.62 -45.39 -13.92
C PRO A 266 -7.91 -46.57 -13.23
N GLU A 267 -7.51 -47.57 -14.02
CA GLU A 267 -6.88 -48.81 -13.54
C GLU A 267 -5.52 -48.56 -12.87
N LYS A 268 -4.74 -47.61 -13.40
CA LYS A 268 -3.54 -47.05 -12.78
C LYS A 268 -3.87 -45.71 -12.12
N PRO A 269 -3.19 -45.31 -11.04
CA PRO A 269 -3.26 -43.92 -10.56
C PRO A 269 -2.67 -42.96 -11.61
N SER A 270 -3.13 -41.72 -11.60
CA SER A 270 -2.58 -40.60 -12.38
C SER A 270 -2.36 -39.39 -11.46
N GLY A 271 -1.82 -38.29 -11.99
CA GLY A 271 -1.38 -37.15 -11.18
C GLY A 271 -0.11 -37.45 -10.36
N THR A 272 0.13 -36.61 -9.36
CA THR A 272 1.25 -36.66 -8.39
C THR A 272 0.72 -36.52 -6.95
N ASN A 273 1.61 -36.27 -5.99
CA ASN A 273 1.32 -35.83 -4.62
C ASN A 273 0.35 -36.79 -3.91
N TRP A 274 -0.80 -36.33 -3.42
CA TRP A 274 -1.78 -37.17 -2.74
C TRP A 274 -2.71 -37.89 -3.73
N ILE A 275 -2.96 -37.32 -4.91
CA ILE A 275 -3.86 -37.83 -5.94
C ILE A 275 -3.36 -39.17 -6.49
N ARG A 276 -2.05 -39.27 -6.80
CA ARG A 276 -1.41 -40.52 -7.26
C ARG A 276 -1.47 -41.65 -6.22
N LYS A 277 -1.78 -41.35 -4.95
CA LYS A 277 -1.88 -42.30 -3.84
C LYS A 277 -3.31 -42.81 -3.60
N LEU A 278 -4.31 -42.30 -4.34
CA LEU A 278 -5.72 -42.68 -4.18
C LEU A 278 -5.98 -44.13 -4.63
N GLU A 279 -6.66 -44.90 -3.78
CA GLU A 279 -7.15 -46.24 -4.11
C GLU A 279 -8.20 -46.18 -5.23
N ARG A 280 -8.30 -47.24 -6.05
CA ARG A 280 -9.36 -47.35 -7.06
C ARG A 280 -10.71 -47.45 -6.35
N GLN A 281 -11.68 -46.61 -6.72
CA GLN A 281 -12.99 -46.55 -6.08
C GLN A 281 -13.77 -47.86 -6.29
N SER A 282 -14.50 -48.28 -5.27
CA SER A 282 -15.40 -49.43 -5.33
C SER A 282 -16.62 -49.15 -6.21
N GLN A 283 -17.32 -50.20 -6.67
CA GLN A 283 -18.55 -50.04 -7.44
C GLN A 283 -19.64 -49.27 -6.65
N GLU A 284 -19.72 -49.48 -5.34
CA GLU A 284 -20.65 -48.77 -4.44
C GLU A 284 -20.38 -47.25 -4.41
N ASN A 285 -19.11 -46.85 -4.31
CA ASN A 285 -18.67 -45.45 -4.39
C ASN A 285 -18.99 -44.86 -5.79
N VAL A 286 -18.73 -45.63 -6.86
CA VAL A 286 -19.07 -45.25 -8.24
C VAL A 286 -20.59 -45.05 -8.46
N ASP A 287 -21.43 -45.88 -7.84
CA ASP A 287 -22.90 -45.75 -7.93
C ASP A 287 -23.45 -44.62 -7.05
N ALA A 288 -22.79 -44.31 -5.93
CA ALA A 288 -23.05 -43.12 -5.12
C ALA A 288 -22.67 -41.82 -5.85
N ASN A 289 -21.54 -41.82 -6.56
CA ASN A 289 -21.10 -40.72 -7.43
C ASN A 289 -22.11 -40.46 -8.57
N ASP A 290 -22.67 -41.52 -9.17
CA ASP A 290 -23.79 -41.38 -10.12
C ASP A 290 -25.04 -40.75 -9.46
N HIS A 291 -25.32 -41.04 -8.19
CA HIS A 291 -26.43 -40.41 -7.46
C HIS A 291 -26.15 -38.92 -7.19
N PHE A 292 -24.93 -38.59 -6.78
CA PHE A 292 -24.48 -37.22 -6.56
C PHE A 292 -24.66 -36.35 -7.81
N TYR A 293 -24.16 -36.85 -8.95
CA TYR A 293 -24.25 -36.16 -10.24
C TYR A 293 -25.70 -36.00 -10.73
N ARG A 294 -26.53 -37.04 -10.64
CA ARG A 294 -27.98 -36.90 -10.95
C ARG A 294 -28.65 -35.80 -10.15
N ASN A 295 -28.31 -35.66 -8.86
CA ASN A 295 -28.88 -34.61 -8.03
C ASN A 295 -28.36 -33.20 -8.39
N ARG A 296 -27.07 -33.05 -8.77
CA ARG A 296 -26.55 -31.81 -9.37
C ARG A 296 -27.37 -31.40 -10.59
N LEU A 297 -27.54 -32.31 -11.57
CA LEU A 297 -28.32 -32.07 -12.79
C LEU A 297 -29.80 -31.69 -12.52
N ARG A 298 -30.45 -32.34 -11.55
CA ARG A 298 -31.82 -32.02 -11.13
C ARG A 298 -31.95 -30.66 -10.45
N THR A 299 -30.92 -30.24 -9.73
CA THR A 299 -30.94 -28.98 -8.96
C THR A 299 -30.76 -27.77 -9.87
N ILE A 300 -29.91 -27.87 -10.90
CA ILE A 300 -29.69 -26.79 -11.88
C ILE A 300 -30.88 -26.54 -12.81
N GLN A 301 -31.84 -27.46 -12.93
CA GLN A 301 -33.10 -27.21 -13.65
C GLN A 301 -33.85 -26.00 -13.08
N SER A 302 -33.80 -25.82 -11.75
CA SER A 302 -34.40 -24.65 -11.09
C SER A 302 -33.65 -23.34 -11.39
N VAL A 303 -32.39 -23.40 -11.85
CA VAL A 303 -31.65 -22.21 -12.33
C VAL A 303 -31.96 -21.95 -13.81
N ASP A 304 -32.13 -23.01 -14.60
CA ASP A 304 -32.57 -22.93 -16.00
C ASP A 304 -33.94 -22.21 -16.13
N GLU A 305 -34.87 -22.51 -15.23
CA GLU A 305 -36.15 -21.80 -15.07
C GLU A 305 -35.97 -20.30 -14.73
N ILE A 306 -34.92 -19.90 -13.99
CA ILE A 306 -34.63 -18.48 -13.74
C ILE A 306 -34.13 -17.80 -15.01
N VAL A 307 -33.34 -18.48 -15.84
CA VAL A 307 -32.86 -17.95 -17.12
C VAL A 307 -34.05 -17.68 -18.05
N ASP A 308 -34.98 -18.62 -18.22
CA ASP A 308 -36.22 -18.41 -19.00
C ASP A 308 -37.12 -17.33 -18.37
N GLY A 309 -37.25 -17.31 -17.04
CA GLY A 309 -38.08 -16.35 -16.31
C GLY A 309 -37.55 -14.91 -16.31
N VAL A 310 -36.22 -14.72 -16.35
CA VAL A 310 -35.57 -13.41 -16.55
C VAL A 310 -35.73 -12.97 -18.00
N ILE A 311 -35.45 -13.84 -18.95
CA ILE A 311 -35.47 -13.50 -20.39
C ILE A 311 -36.90 -13.19 -20.85
N SER A 312 -37.90 -13.95 -20.41
CA SER A 312 -39.33 -13.65 -20.66
C SER A 312 -39.76 -12.27 -20.13
N ARG A 313 -39.13 -11.76 -19.06
CA ARG A 313 -39.37 -10.40 -18.54
C ARG A 313 -38.65 -9.34 -19.37
N LEU A 314 -37.42 -9.61 -19.81
CA LEU A 314 -36.69 -8.73 -20.73
C LEU A 314 -37.40 -8.60 -22.10
N GLU A 315 -38.04 -9.67 -22.59
CA GLU A 315 -38.90 -9.66 -23.78
C GLU A 315 -40.19 -8.85 -23.53
N LYS A 316 -40.90 -9.12 -22.42
CA LYS A 316 -42.12 -8.40 -22.02
C LYS A 316 -41.91 -6.88 -21.92
N HIS A 317 -40.74 -6.46 -21.43
CA HIS A 317 -40.34 -5.04 -21.33
C HIS A 317 -39.69 -4.48 -22.61
N GLY A 318 -39.46 -5.31 -23.63
CA GLY A 318 -38.92 -4.87 -24.93
C GLY A 318 -37.44 -4.45 -24.92
N ILE A 319 -36.65 -4.92 -23.96
CA ILE A 319 -35.24 -4.50 -23.76
C ILE A 319 -34.20 -5.59 -24.02
N LEU A 320 -34.62 -6.80 -24.43
CA LEU A 320 -33.70 -7.93 -24.67
C LEU A 320 -32.68 -7.68 -25.80
N ASP A 321 -33.01 -6.83 -26.78
CA ASP A 321 -32.12 -6.48 -27.90
C ASP A 321 -31.13 -5.33 -27.58
N ASP A 322 -31.14 -4.84 -26.33
CA ASP A 322 -30.30 -3.75 -25.81
C ASP A 322 -29.53 -4.11 -24.53
N ILE A 323 -29.55 -5.39 -24.14
CA ILE A 323 -28.95 -5.89 -22.91
C ILE A 323 -27.88 -6.95 -23.22
N TYR A 324 -26.80 -6.97 -22.43
CA TYR A 324 -25.88 -8.11 -22.42
C TYR A 324 -26.28 -9.10 -21.34
N ILE A 325 -26.31 -10.38 -21.67
CA ILE A 325 -26.49 -11.47 -20.71
C ILE A 325 -25.21 -12.31 -20.72
N ILE A 326 -24.57 -12.40 -19.56
CA ILE A 326 -23.39 -13.23 -19.32
C ILE A 326 -23.83 -14.42 -18.45
N PHE A 327 -23.35 -15.62 -18.75
CA PHE A 327 -23.58 -16.82 -17.95
C PHE A 327 -22.27 -17.58 -17.76
N SER A 328 -21.88 -17.82 -16.51
CA SER A 328 -20.67 -18.56 -16.16
C SER A 328 -20.73 -19.14 -14.73
N SER A 329 -19.61 -19.69 -14.26
CA SER A 329 -19.43 -20.21 -12.90
C SER A 329 -18.14 -19.69 -12.26
N ASP A 330 -17.97 -19.85 -10.95
CA ASP A 330 -16.74 -19.51 -10.23
C ASP A 330 -15.70 -20.65 -10.22
N ASN A 331 -16.09 -21.91 -10.35
CA ASN A 331 -15.18 -23.03 -10.63
C ASN A 331 -15.94 -24.21 -11.26
N GLY A 332 -15.18 -25.12 -11.85
CA GLY A 332 -15.69 -26.42 -12.29
C GLY A 332 -15.88 -27.37 -11.10
N TYR A 333 -15.99 -28.66 -11.39
CA TYR A 333 -16.22 -29.72 -10.41
C TYR A 333 -15.91 -31.10 -11.01
N HIS A 334 -15.23 -31.95 -10.28
CA HIS A 334 -14.91 -33.33 -10.67
C HIS A 334 -15.71 -34.36 -9.87
N ILE A 335 -15.97 -35.53 -10.47
CA ILE A 335 -16.64 -36.66 -9.81
C ILE A 335 -16.07 -37.98 -10.34
N GLY A 336 -15.08 -38.56 -9.65
CA GLY A 336 -14.46 -39.83 -10.03
C GLY A 336 -13.30 -39.72 -11.02
N GLN A 337 -13.13 -38.59 -11.71
CA GLN A 337 -11.94 -38.29 -12.51
C GLN A 337 -10.68 -38.34 -11.62
N HIS A 338 -9.59 -38.92 -12.14
CA HIS A 338 -8.34 -39.16 -11.38
C HIS A 338 -8.52 -39.95 -10.07
N ARG A 339 -9.64 -40.69 -9.92
CA ARG A 339 -10.11 -41.35 -8.68
C ARG A 339 -10.53 -40.39 -7.56
N LEU A 340 -10.64 -39.10 -7.84
CA LEU A 340 -11.10 -38.09 -6.89
C LEU A 340 -12.57 -38.32 -6.50
N GLN A 341 -12.92 -37.93 -5.28
CA GLN A 341 -14.32 -37.89 -4.82
C GLN A 341 -15.04 -36.65 -5.41
N PRO A 342 -16.37 -36.52 -5.29
CA PRO A 342 -17.05 -35.27 -5.61
C PRO A 342 -16.34 -34.09 -4.95
N GLY A 343 -15.93 -33.08 -5.73
CA GLY A 343 -15.16 -31.95 -5.22
C GLY A 343 -14.60 -31.05 -6.32
N LYS A 344 -13.62 -30.23 -5.93
CA LYS A 344 -12.93 -29.21 -6.73
C LYS A 344 -11.48 -29.04 -6.24
N GLU A 345 -10.90 -27.85 -6.33
CA GLU A 345 -9.59 -27.52 -5.75
C GLU A 345 -8.37 -28.16 -6.45
N CYS A 346 -8.55 -28.92 -7.53
CA CYS A 346 -7.48 -29.45 -8.39
C CYS A 346 -7.23 -28.56 -9.62
N SER A 347 -6.13 -28.79 -10.34
CA SER A 347 -5.77 -28.03 -11.55
C SER A 347 -6.15 -28.72 -12.87
N PHE A 348 -6.90 -29.83 -12.81
CA PHE A 348 -7.37 -30.57 -13.97
C PHE A 348 -8.52 -29.84 -14.69
N GLU A 349 -8.70 -30.10 -15.99
CA GLU A 349 -9.72 -29.45 -16.83
C GLU A 349 -11.13 -29.44 -16.22
N GLU A 350 -11.53 -30.48 -15.50
CA GLU A 350 -12.83 -30.60 -14.83
C GLU A 350 -13.11 -29.47 -13.83
N ASP A 351 -12.06 -28.97 -13.17
CA ASP A 351 -12.13 -27.97 -12.09
C ASP A 351 -11.88 -26.54 -12.58
N ILE A 352 -11.07 -26.40 -13.63
CA ILE A 352 -10.61 -25.08 -14.11
C ILE A 352 -11.29 -24.61 -15.40
N ASN A 353 -11.76 -25.52 -16.26
CA ASN A 353 -12.45 -25.17 -17.50
C ASN A 353 -13.95 -25.11 -17.25
N ILE A 354 -14.52 -23.93 -17.47
CA ILE A 354 -15.87 -23.55 -17.03
C ILE A 354 -16.66 -22.96 -18.20
N PRO A 355 -17.99 -23.11 -18.21
CA PRO A 355 -18.79 -22.51 -19.26
C PRO A 355 -18.70 -20.98 -19.17
N LEU A 356 -18.50 -20.31 -20.31
CA LEU A 356 -18.78 -18.88 -20.47
C LEU A 356 -19.60 -18.68 -21.74
N ILE A 357 -20.80 -18.15 -21.57
CA ILE A 357 -21.68 -17.76 -22.67
C ILE A 357 -21.97 -16.27 -22.54
N ILE A 358 -21.89 -15.54 -23.66
CA ILE A 358 -22.28 -14.13 -23.72
C ILE A 358 -23.28 -13.95 -24.86
N ARG A 359 -24.43 -13.35 -24.54
CA ARG A 359 -25.45 -12.86 -25.49
C ARG A 359 -25.53 -11.35 -25.40
N GLY A 360 -25.82 -10.65 -26.50
CA GLY A 360 -26.11 -9.22 -26.50
C GLY A 360 -25.76 -8.52 -27.82
N PRO A 361 -25.89 -7.18 -27.88
CA PRO A 361 -25.65 -6.40 -29.09
C PRO A 361 -24.28 -6.67 -29.74
N GLY A 362 -24.29 -7.03 -31.03
CA GLY A 362 -23.08 -7.27 -31.82
C GLY A 362 -22.30 -8.56 -31.50
N VAL A 363 -22.79 -9.38 -30.57
CA VAL A 363 -22.25 -10.73 -30.30
C VAL A 363 -22.81 -11.69 -31.34
N PRO A 364 -21.99 -12.58 -31.96
CA PRO A 364 -22.50 -13.61 -32.85
C PRO A 364 -23.48 -14.56 -32.16
N GLU A 365 -24.64 -14.82 -32.79
CA GLU A 365 -25.58 -15.87 -32.37
C GLU A 365 -25.08 -17.25 -32.84
N GLY A 366 -25.06 -18.23 -31.93
CA GLY A 366 -24.79 -19.64 -32.24
C GLY A 366 -23.34 -19.95 -32.63
N GLU A 367 -22.39 -19.08 -32.33
CA GLU A 367 -20.96 -19.35 -32.57
C GLU A 367 -20.25 -19.89 -31.32
N THR A 368 -19.35 -20.84 -31.52
CA THR A 368 -18.42 -21.30 -30.48
C THR A 368 -17.02 -20.83 -30.84
N THR A 369 -16.27 -20.33 -29.85
CA THR A 369 -14.90 -19.82 -30.04
C THR A 369 -13.89 -20.50 -29.14
N ASP A 370 -12.71 -20.73 -29.71
CA ASP A 370 -11.55 -21.40 -29.12
C ASP A 370 -10.48 -20.40 -28.61
N ILE A 371 -10.80 -19.11 -28.51
CA ILE A 371 -9.90 -18.11 -27.91
C ILE A 371 -9.79 -18.32 -26.39
N VAL A 372 -8.56 -18.23 -25.86
CA VAL A 372 -8.30 -18.39 -24.43
C VAL A 372 -8.80 -17.15 -23.67
N THR A 373 -9.55 -17.38 -22.58
CA THR A 373 -10.07 -16.33 -21.70
C THR A 373 -10.05 -16.80 -20.24
N THR A 374 -10.06 -15.86 -19.29
CA THR A 374 -9.98 -16.13 -17.85
C THR A 374 -10.98 -15.29 -17.06
N HIS A 375 -11.29 -15.65 -15.82
CA HIS A 375 -12.09 -14.79 -14.93
C HIS A 375 -11.57 -13.37 -14.78
N THR A 376 -10.25 -13.17 -14.84
CA THR A 376 -9.65 -11.83 -14.74
C THR A 376 -10.00 -10.92 -15.92
N ASP A 377 -10.53 -11.50 -17.01
CA ASP A 377 -11.01 -10.77 -18.19
C ASP A 377 -12.46 -10.25 -18.03
N LEU A 378 -13.25 -10.79 -17.10
CA LEU A 378 -14.67 -10.44 -16.97
C LEU A 378 -14.87 -9.00 -16.46
N ALA A 379 -14.16 -8.58 -15.42
CA ALA A 379 -14.21 -7.20 -14.93
C ALA A 379 -13.84 -6.14 -16.00
N PRO A 380 -12.70 -6.25 -16.74
CA PRO A 380 -12.41 -5.32 -17.84
C PRO A 380 -13.41 -5.40 -19.00
N THR A 381 -14.04 -6.56 -19.25
CA THR A 381 -15.12 -6.68 -20.25
C THR A 381 -16.36 -5.91 -19.83
N ILE A 382 -16.83 -6.11 -18.60
CA ILE A 382 -18.03 -5.46 -18.06
C ILE A 382 -17.81 -3.94 -17.95
N LEU A 383 -16.62 -3.47 -17.57
CA LEU A 383 -16.29 -2.04 -17.62
C LEU A 383 -16.24 -1.48 -19.05
N GLN A 384 -15.72 -2.24 -20.03
CA GLN A 384 -15.73 -1.81 -21.43
C GLN A 384 -17.16 -1.68 -21.97
N LEU A 385 -18.06 -2.62 -21.63
CA LEU A 385 -19.49 -2.55 -21.97
C LEU A 385 -20.19 -1.36 -21.31
N ALA A 386 -19.83 -1.04 -20.06
CA ALA A 386 -20.36 0.11 -19.33
C ALA A 386 -19.84 1.48 -19.83
N GLY A 387 -18.87 1.50 -20.76
CA GLY A 387 -18.20 2.73 -21.18
C GLY A 387 -17.29 3.36 -20.11
N ALA A 388 -16.94 2.59 -19.07
CA ALA A 388 -16.07 3.04 -17.99
C ALA A 388 -14.59 3.14 -18.44
N PRO A 389 -13.78 4.02 -17.84
CA PRO A 389 -12.40 4.21 -18.25
C PRO A 389 -11.56 2.92 -18.04
N PRO A 390 -10.70 2.54 -19.01
CA PRO A 390 -9.87 1.35 -18.89
C PRO A 390 -8.83 1.52 -17.76
N ARG A 391 -8.62 0.45 -16.99
CA ARG A 391 -7.68 0.44 -15.86
C ARG A 391 -6.39 -0.30 -16.21
N ALA A 392 -5.25 0.27 -15.81
CA ALA A 392 -3.92 -0.30 -16.03
C ALA A 392 -3.49 -1.33 -14.97
N ASP A 393 -4.31 -1.54 -13.93
CA ASP A 393 -4.03 -2.45 -12.82
C ASP A 393 -4.80 -3.79 -12.89
N PHE A 394 -5.43 -4.11 -14.03
CA PHE A 394 -6.00 -5.44 -14.29
C PHE A 394 -4.94 -6.44 -14.76
N ASP A 395 -5.06 -7.67 -14.28
CA ASP A 395 -4.19 -8.79 -14.67
C ASP A 395 -4.71 -9.52 -15.92
N GLY A 396 -5.99 -9.34 -16.27
CA GLY A 396 -6.63 -9.82 -17.50
C GLY A 396 -6.88 -8.71 -18.54
N GLU A 397 -7.42 -9.08 -19.71
CA GLU A 397 -7.80 -8.16 -20.78
C GLU A 397 -9.20 -8.44 -21.36
N ALA A 398 -9.96 -7.39 -21.69
CA ALA A 398 -11.35 -7.50 -22.10
C ALA A 398 -11.59 -8.54 -23.23
N ILE A 399 -12.69 -9.28 -23.11
CA ILE A 399 -13.04 -10.37 -24.01
C ILE A 399 -13.51 -9.82 -25.37
N PRO A 400 -12.98 -10.33 -26.50
CA PRO A 400 -13.43 -9.95 -27.84
C PRO A 400 -14.87 -10.42 -28.10
N LEU A 401 -15.84 -9.51 -28.15
CA LEU A 401 -17.26 -9.88 -28.30
C LEU A 401 -17.78 -9.96 -29.74
N THR A 402 -17.26 -9.12 -30.65
CA THR A 402 -17.73 -9.06 -32.05
C THR A 402 -17.01 -10.06 -32.94
N LYS A 403 -17.68 -10.63 -33.95
CA LYS A 403 -17.12 -11.57 -34.95
C LYS A 403 -15.74 -11.16 -35.52
N THR A 404 -15.55 -9.88 -35.84
CA THR A 404 -14.27 -9.35 -36.37
C THR A 404 -13.17 -9.39 -35.31
N ARG A 405 -13.44 -8.88 -34.09
CA ARG A 405 -12.48 -8.90 -32.98
C ARG A 405 -12.16 -10.33 -32.51
N ILE A 406 -13.13 -11.25 -32.50
CA ILE A 406 -12.91 -12.68 -32.17
C ILE A 406 -11.88 -13.28 -33.15
N LYS A 407 -12.07 -13.08 -34.46
CA LYS A 407 -11.14 -13.57 -35.50
C LYS A 407 -9.75 -12.93 -35.43
N ALA A 408 -9.65 -11.67 -35.01
CA ALA A 408 -8.37 -11.01 -34.78
C ALA A 408 -7.66 -11.58 -33.53
N ALA A 409 -8.41 -11.83 -32.46
CA ALA A 409 -7.90 -12.37 -31.21
C ALA A 409 -7.29 -13.77 -31.35
N THR A 410 -7.79 -14.60 -32.26
CA THR A 410 -7.19 -15.91 -32.61
C THR A 410 -5.70 -15.83 -33.00
N ARG A 411 -5.19 -14.64 -33.38
CA ARG A 411 -3.78 -14.41 -33.74
C ARG A 411 -2.99 -13.56 -32.75
N HIS A 412 -3.67 -12.89 -31.82
CA HIS A 412 -3.11 -11.76 -31.08
C HIS A 412 -3.45 -11.71 -29.58
N ARG A 413 -4.37 -12.54 -29.11
CA ARG A 413 -4.64 -12.75 -27.68
C ARG A 413 -3.56 -13.65 -27.06
N HIS A 414 -3.42 -13.59 -25.75
CA HIS A 414 -2.57 -14.52 -25.01
C HIS A 414 -3.03 -15.97 -25.16
N GLU A 415 -2.05 -16.89 -25.15
CA GLU A 415 -2.24 -18.34 -25.25
C GLU A 415 -2.28 -19.04 -23.88
N HIS A 416 -1.92 -18.33 -22.81
CA HIS A 416 -1.70 -18.88 -21.48
C HIS A 416 -2.79 -18.47 -20.49
N VAL A 417 -2.90 -19.26 -19.42
CA VAL A 417 -3.71 -19.03 -18.22
C VAL A 417 -2.85 -19.35 -17.01
N ASN A 418 -2.94 -18.54 -15.94
CA ASN A 418 -2.39 -18.92 -14.64
C ASN A 418 -3.49 -19.57 -13.77
N VAL A 419 -3.11 -20.61 -13.05
CA VAL A 419 -3.98 -21.33 -12.13
C VAL A 419 -3.21 -21.50 -10.81
N GLU A 420 -3.84 -21.22 -9.68
CA GLU A 420 -3.18 -21.25 -8.39
C GLU A 420 -4.11 -21.65 -7.24
N TYR A 421 -3.57 -22.39 -6.27
CA TYR A 421 -4.29 -22.89 -5.10
C TYR A 421 -3.34 -23.04 -3.90
N TRP A 422 -3.88 -22.97 -2.67
CA TRP A 422 -3.13 -23.07 -1.41
C TRP A 422 -3.87 -23.89 -0.36
N GLY A 423 -3.15 -24.54 0.57
CA GLY A 423 -3.77 -25.31 1.67
C GLY A 423 -3.98 -26.80 1.39
N PHE A 424 -5.24 -27.25 1.51
CA PHE A 424 -5.68 -28.65 1.51
C PHE A 424 -6.89 -28.82 0.58
N ALA A 425 -7.12 -30.02 0.02
CA ALA A 425 -8.36 -30.30 -0.71
C ALA A 425 -9.42 -30.97 0.19
N VAL A 426 -10.70 -30.82 -0.14
CA VAL A 426 -11.84 -31.42 0.57
C VAL A 426 -12.63 -32.39 -0.31
N GLY A 427 -12.81 -33.63 0.17
CA GLY A 427 -13.74 -34.59 -0.42
C GLY A 427 -15.18 -34.35 0.03
N GLU A 428 -16.04 -33.86 -0.87
CA GLU A 428 -17.46 -33.56 -0.59
C GLU A 428 -18.37 -34.81 -0.68
N GLY A 429 -17.83 -35.94 -1.13
CA GLY A 429 -18.51 -37.24 -1.15
C GLY A 429 -18.61 -37.94 0.21
N ASP A 430 -19.54 -38.89 0.32
CA ASP A 430 -19.74 -39.75 1.49
C ASP A 430 -18.65 -40.84 1.64
N PHE A 431 -17.91 -41.16 0.57
CA PHE A 431 -16.95 -42.27 0.53
C PHE A 431 -15.48 -41.84 0.68
N ASP A 432 -15.19 -40.56 0.99
CA ASP A 432 -13.83 -40.15 1.32
C ASP A 432 -13.45 -40.58 2.75
N LYS A 433 -12.55 -41.55 2.84
CA LYS A 433 -11.97 -42.02 4.12
C LYS A 433 -11.17 -40.92 4.83
N ASN A 434 -10.57 -40.00 4.07
CA ASN A 434 -9.69 -38.94 4.53
C ASN A 434 -10.14 -37.60 3.94
N ARG A 435 -11.32 -37.10 4.33
CA ARG A 435 -11.96 -35.88 3.78
C ARG A 435 -11.05 -34.64 3.60
N PHE A 436 -9.92 -34.54 4.29
CA PHE A 436 -8.95 -33.44 4.14
C PHE A 436 -7.60 -33.92 3.61
N HIS A 437 -7.23 -33.50 2.39
CA HIS A 437 -5.97 -33.85 1.73
C HIS A 437 -4.98 -32.68 1.78
N TYR A 438 -4.07 -32.73 2.75
CA TYR A 438 -3.08 -31.66 2.99
C TYR A 438 -2.00 -31.59 1.89
N ASN A 439 -1.29 -30.46 1.84
CA ASN A 439 -0.26 -30.13 0.84
C ASN A 439 -0.83 -29.97 -0.59
N ASN A 440 -2.06 -29.49 -0.74
CA ASN A 440 -2.71 -29.27 -2.04
C ASN A 440 -2.24 -27.99 -2.76
N THR A 441 -1.21 -27.30 -2.25
CA THR A 441 -0.75 -26.01 -2.82
C THR A 441 0.01 -26.23 -4.13
N TYR A 442 -0.38 -25.52 -5.20
CA TYR A 442 0.27 -25.57 -6.51
C TYR A 442 0.21 -24.25 -7.27
N LYS A 443 1.09 -24.11 -8.26
CA LYS A 443 0.91 -23.23 -9.43
C LYS A 443 0.79 -24.10 -10.67
N ALA A 444 -0.13 -23.75 -11.56
CA ALA A 444 -0.25 -24.41 -12.86
C ALA A 444 -0.43 -23.40 -14.01
N LEU A 445 -0.09 -23.88 -15.20
CA LEU A 445 -0.11 -23.20 -16.48
C LEU A 445 -0.97 -24.05 -17.42
N ARG A 446 -2.05 -23.47 -17.95
CA ARG A 446 -2.63 -23.95 -19.22
C ARG A 446 -2.09 -23.10 -20.34
N ILE A 447 -1.61 -23.73 -21.41
CA ILE A 447 -1.07 -23.04 -22.57
C ILE A 447 -1.58 -23.70 -23.85
N ILE A 448 -2.26 -22.91 -24.69
CA ILE A 448 -3.06 -23.41 -25.80
C ILE A 448 -2.83 -22.55 -27.04
N GLY A 449 -2.04 -23.09 -27.97
CA GLY A 449 -1.76 -22.49 -29.27
C GLY A 449 -2.42 -23.27 -30.41
N GLU A 450 -2.06 -22.92 -31.65
CA GLU A 450 -2.54 -23.65 -32.83
C GLU A 450 -2.05 -25.12 -32.83
N HIS A 451 -0.79 -25.33 -32.44
CA HIS A 451 -0.13 -26.64 -32.56
C HIS A 451 -0.06 -27.44 -31.26
N TYR A 452 -0.18 -26.81 -30.07
CA TYR A 452 -0.04 -27.44 -28.75
C TYR A 452 -1.18 -27.11 -27.79
N ASN A 453 -1.41 -27.98 -26.80
CA ASN A 453 -2.38 -27.78 -25.71
C ASN A 453 -1.84 -28.44 -24.42
N PHE A 454 -1.03 -27.72 -23.64
CA PHE A 454 -0.37 -28.30 -22.46
C PHE A 454 -0.98 -27.83 -21.14
N HIS A 455 -1.10 -28.75 -20.19
CA HIS A 455 -1.18 -28.44 -18.76
C HIS A 455 0.20 -28.71 -18.16
N TYR A 456 0.71 -27.75 -17.38
CA TYR A 456 1.96 -27.88 -16.63
C TYR A 456 1.76 -27.38 -15.20
N SER A 457 1.99 -28.21 -14.20
CA SER A 457 1.85 -27.84 -12.78
C SER A 457 3.14 -28.04 -12.00
N VAL A 458 3.28 -27.29 -10.90
CA VAL A 458 4.31 -27.50 -9.89
C VAL A 458 3.70 -27.35 -8.50
N TRP A 459 3.84 -28.39 -7.70
CA TRP A 459 3.26 -28.53 -6.37
C TRP A 459 4.22 -28.05 -5.27
N CYS A 460 3.70 -27.78 -4.07
CA CYS A 460 4.52 -27.35 -2.92
C CYS A 460 5.47 -28.43 -2.38
N THR A 461 5.23 -29.70 -2.73
CA THR A 461 6.16 -30.82 -2.57
C THR A 461 7.37 -30.73 -3.51
N ASN A 462 7.30 -29.90 -4.55
CA ASN A 462 8.19 -29.84 -5.72
C ASN A 462 8.08 -31.06 -6.65
N GLU A 463 6.93 -31.73 -6.64
CA GLU A 463 6.50 -32.57 -7.76
C GLU A 463 6.03 -31.68 -8.92
N HIS A 464 6.30 -32.11 -10.16
CA HIS A 464 5.93 -31.42 -11.39
C HIS A 464 5.05 -32.33 -12.26
N GLU A 465 4.12 -31.75 -13.01
CA GLU A 465 3.27 -32.48 -13.97
C GLU A 465 3.30 -31.82 -15.34
N LEU A 466 3.24 -32.62 -16.41
CA LEU A 466 3.09 -32.16 -17.78
C LEU A 466 2.20 -33.12 -18.58
N TYR A 467 1.13 -32.59 -19.17
CA TYR A 467 0.19 -33.32 -20.03
C TYR A 467 0.04 -32.64 -21.38
N ASP A 468 -0.09 -33.41 -22.47
CA ASP A 468 -0.51 -32.91 -23.79
C ASP A 468 -1.97 -33.30 -24.07
N LEU A 469 -2.86 -32.34 -23.88
CA LEU A 469 -4.31 -32.51 -24.02
C LEU A 469 -4.76 -32.56 -25.50
N LYS A 470 -3.84 -32.63 -26.48
CA LYS A 470 -4.17 -33.11 -27.84
C LYS A 470 -4.10 -34.64 -27.97
N THR A 471 -3.32 -35.31 -27.13
CA THR A 471 -3.14 -36.78 -27.16
C THR A 471 -3.66 -37.49 -25.92
N ASP A 472 -3.67 -36.79 -24.79
CA ASP A 472 -4.13 -37.23 -23.47
C ASP A 472 -5.10 -36.17 -22.90
N PRO A 473 -6.32 -36.05 -23.45
CA PRO A 473 -7.31 -35.09 -22.97
C PRO A 473 -7.80 -35.40 -21.55
N GLY A 474 -7.59 -36.62 -21.05
CA GLY A 474 -7.91 -37.03 -19.69
C GLY A 474 -6.80 -36.84 -18.66
N GLN A 475 -5.66 -36.23 -19.04
CA GLN A 475 -4.53 -35.94 -18.15
C GLN A 475 -4.04 -37.18 -17.36
N LEU A 476 -4.03 -38.35 -18.00
CA LEU A 476 -3.63 -39.62 -17.40
C LEU A 476 -2.11 -39.83 -17.38
N HIS A 477 -1.38 -39.26 -18.33
CA HIS A 477 0.01 -39.57 -18.62
C HIS A 477 0.93 -38.38 -18.32
N ASN A 478 1.54 -38.39 -17.14
CA ASN A 478 2.44 -37.31 -16.73
C ASN A 478 3.80 -37.53 -17.42
N LEU A 479 4.04 -36.75 -18.48
CA LEU A 479 5.19 -36.89 -19.37
C LEU A 479 6.55 -36.67 -18.68
N ILE A 480 6.56 -36.19 -17.43
CA ILE A 480 7.76 -35.91 -16.63
C ILE A 480 7.81 -36.67 -15.29
N HIS A 481 6.98 -37.70 -15.10
CA HIS A 481 7.00 -38.56 -13.90
C HIS A 481 8.03 -39.70 -14.01
N GLU A 482 8.71 -40.05 -12.90
CA GLU A 482 9.78 -41.06 -12.89
C GLU A 482 9.28 -42.48 -13.27
N ASP A 483 8.08 -42.88 -12.84
CA ASP A 483 7.45 -44.16 -13.22
C ASP A 483 7.07 -44.27 -14.72
N GLU A 484 7.04 -43.17 -15.47
CA GLU A 484 6.38 -43.08 -16.78
C GLU A 484 7.39 -42.92 -17.92
N VAL A 485 7.10 -43.56 -19.06
CA VAL A 485 8.02 -43.58 -20.21
C VAL A 485 7.92 -42.25 -20.96
N ALA A 486 8.67 -41.26 -20.48
CA ALA A 486 8.77 -39.94 -21.07
C ALA A 486 9.18 -40.00 -22.56
N PRO A 487 8.51 -39.27 -23.47
CA PRO A 487 8.90 -39.22 -24.88
C PRO A 487 10.22 -38.46 -25.04
N GLU A 488 11.12 -38.95 -25.91
CA GLU A 488 12.39 -38.27 -26.20
C GLU A 488 12.18 -36.82 -26.69
N THR A 489 11.13 -36.59 -27.48
CA THR A 489 10.79 -35.28 -28.03
C THR A 489 9.31 -34.93 -27.88
N LEU A 490 9.03 -33.64 -27.67
CA LEU A 490 7.71 -33.03 -27.69
C LEU A 490 7.76 -31.84 -28.66
N LEU A 491 6.78 -31.73 -29.57
CA LEU A 491 6.79 -30.79 -30.71
C LEU A 491 8.04 -30.89 -31.62
N GLY A 492 8.75 -32.03 -31.61
CA GLY A 492 10.01 -32.22 -32.35
C GLY A 492 11.26 -31.64 -31.66
N TYR A 493 11.12 -31.09 -30.45
CA TYR A 493 12.22 -30.65 -29.60
C TYR A 493 12.42 -31.62 -28.44
N PRO A 494 13.64 -31.82 -27.89
CA PRO A 494 13.84 -32.68 -26.73
C PRO A 494 12.96 -32.24 -25.55
N LEU A 495 12.31 -33.18 -24.86
CA LEU A 495 11.28 -32.86 -23.84
C LEU A 495 11.75 -31.84 -22.80
N ALA A 496 12.98 -32.01 -22.28
CA ALA A 496 13.59 -31.11 -21.30
C ALA A 496 13.68 -29.64 -21.78
N LYS A 497 13.81 -29.40 -23.09
CA LYS A 497 13.79 -28.05 -23.67
C LYS A 497 12.42 -27.41 -23.52
N VAL A 498 11.35 -28.14 -23.85
CA VAL A 498 9.96 -27.67 -23.76
C VAL A 498 9.62 -27.37 -22.29
N VAL A 499 9.94 -28.30 -21.38
CA VAL A 499 9.75 -28.13 -19.93
C VAL A 499 10.43 -26.86 -19.43
N ALA A 500 11.67 -26.55 -19.86
CA ALA A 500 12.38 -25.33 -19.43
C ALA A 500 11.67 -24.03 -19.85
N ARG A 501 10.95 -24.00 -20.98
CA ARG A 501 10.12 -22.84 -21.39
C ARG A 501 8.85 -22.75 -20.57
N LEU A 502 8.16 -23.87 -20.31
CA LEU A 502 6.93 -23.93 -19.51
C LEU A 502 7.18 -23.53 -18.05
N ASP A 503 8.26 -24.05 -17.45
CA ASP A 503 8.77 -23.69 -16.13
C ASP A 503 9.04 -22.18 -16.04
N SER A 504 9.81 -21.64 -16.99
CA SER A 504 10.12 -20.20 -17.04
C SER A 504 8.89 -19.31 -17.24
N LEU A 505 7.86 -19.77 -17.96
CA LEU A 505 6.62 -19.02 -18.15
C LEU A 505 5.76 -19.03 -16.88
N LEU A 506 5.59 -20.20 -16.25
CA LEU A 506 4.89 -20.35 -14.98
C LEU A 506 5.59 -19.57 -13.85
N PHE A 507 6.92 -19.50 -13.90
CA PHE A 507 7.75 -18.69 -13.02
C PHE A 507 7.47 -17.17 -13.15
N VAL A 508 7.09 -16.66 -14.33
CA VAL A 508 6.50 -15.30 -14.43
C VAL A 508 5.11 -15.26 -13.78
N LEU A 509 4.24 -16.17 -14.20
CA LEU A 509 2.79 -16.12 -13.96
C LEU A 509 2.36 -16.34 -12.49
N LYS A 510 3.20 -16.98 -11.68
CA LYS A 510 3.00 -17.12 -10.21
C LYS A 510 3.09 -15.82 -9.41
N SER A 511 3.57 -14.74 -10.03
CA SER A 511 3.88 -13.46 -9.37
C SER A 511 3.70 -12.24 -10.30
N CYS A 512 3.02 -12.42 -11.43
CA CYS A 512 2.80 -11.41 -12.45
C CYS A 512 1.88 -10.30 -11.94
N LYS A 513 2.02 -9.07 -12.45
CA LYS A 513 1.15 -7.92 -12.09
C LYS A 513 0.83 -7.05 -13.30
N GLY A 514 -0.45 -6.75 -13.51
CA GLY A 514 -0.91 -5.93 -14.64
C GLY A 514 -0.61 -6.59 -15.99
N GLN A 515 -0.08 -5.79 -16.93
CA GLN A 515 0.34 -6.28 -18.25
C GLN A 515 1.38 -7.42 -18.22
N THR A 516 2.07 -7.68 -17.10
CA THR A 516 2.92 -8.87 -16.96
C THR A 516 2.12 -10.17 -17.02
N CYS A 517 0.86 -10.17 -16.53
CA CYS A 517 -0.01 -11.33 -16.55
C CYS A 517 -0.60 -11.58 -17.95
N THR A 518 -0.96 -10.54 -18.71
CA THR A 518 -1.43 -10.71 -20.10
C THR A 518 -0.30 -10.90 -21.10
N LYS A 519 0.93 -10.43 -20.82
CA LYS A 519 2.07 -10.45 -21.76
C LYS A 519 3.39 -10.96 -21.12
N PRO A 520 3.39 -12.16 -20.49
CA PRO A 520 4.55 -12.71 -19.78
C PRO A 520 5.75 -13.00 -20.71
N TRP A 521 5.52 -13.37 -21.97
CA TRP A 521 6.59 -13.54 -22.96
C TRP A 521 7.38 -12.26 -23.20
N ARG A 522 6.73 -11.08 -23.14
CA ARG A 522 7.41 -9.77 -23.21
C ARG A 522 8.18 -9.44 -21.93
N ALA A 523 7.83 -10.04 -20.80
CA ALA A 523 8.58 -9.89 -19.56
C ALA A 523 9.86 -10.76 -19.56
N LEU A 524 9.82 -11.95 -20.19
CA LEU A 524 11.00 -12.77 -20.46
C LEU A 524 11.88 -12.21 -21.59
N HIS A 525 11.25 -11.66 -22.64
CA HIS A 525 11.92 -11.09 -23.82
C HIS A 525 11.45 -9.65 -24.10
N PRO A 526 12.01 -8.63 -23.41
CA PRO A 526 11.61 -7.23 -23.56
C PRO A 526 11.74 -6.67 -24.98
N ALA A 527 12.58 -7.28 -25.82
CA ALA A 527 12.75 -6.95 -27.23
C ALA A 527 11.55 -7.31 -28.13
N GLY A 528 10.54 -8.05 -27.62
CA GLY A 528 9.33 -8.38 -28.37
C GLY A 528 9.54 -9.41 -29.50
N ASN A 529 10.66 -10.14 -29.48
CA ASN A 529 11.05 -11.17 -30.44
C ASN A 529 10.56 -12.60 -30.06
N VAL A 530 9.72 -12.70 -29.04
CA VAL A 530 8.99 -13.89 -28.59
C VAL A 530 7.58 -13.44 -28.19
N GLY A 531 6.56 -13.92 -28.89
CA GLY A 531 5.15 -13.68 -28.58
C GLY A 531 4.41 -14.90 -28.01
N ASN A 532 4.96 -16.10 -28.22
CA ASN A 532 4.35 -17.39 -27.87
C ASN A 532 5.41 -18.49 -27.60
N LEU A 533 4.96 -19.68 -27.17
CA LEU A 533 5.84 -20.85 -26.94
C LEU A 533 6.58 -21.31 -28.20
N HIS A 534 5.98 -21.24 -29.39
CA HIS A 534 6.65 -21.62 -30.64
C HIS A 534 7.89 -20.75 -30.91
N ASP A 535 7.79 -19.43 -30.71
CA ASP A 535 8.93 -18.51 -30.79
C ASP A 535 10.00 -18.83 -29.73
N ALA A 536 9.58 -19.19 -28.51
CA ALA A 536 10.44 -19.50 -27.38
C ALA A 536 11.22 -20.84 -27.54
N LEU A 537 10.74 -21.75 -28.40
CA LEU A 537 11.44 -22.99 -28.75
C LEU A 537 12.59 -22.79 -29.74
N SER A 538 12.77 -21.58 -30.29
CA SER A 538 13.90 -21.28 -31.17
C SER A 538 15.26 -21.54 -30.47
N PRO A 539 16.20 -22.30 -31.07
CA PRO A 539 17.46 -22.68 -30.43
C PRO A 539 18.34 -21.51 -29.96
N ARG A 540 18.16 -20.31 -30.54
CA ARG A 540 18.83 -19.08 -30.09
C ARG A 540 18.54 -18.72 -28.61
N PHE A 541 17.51 -19.29 -28.02
CA PHE A 541 17.11 -19.10 -26.62
C PHE A 541 17.43 -20.27 -25.70
N ASP A 542 18.02 -21.37 -26.20
CA ASP A 542 18.32 -22.57 -25.40
C ASP A 542 19.08 -22.22 -24.11
N ASN A 543 20.19 -21.48 -24.24
CA ASN A 543 21.01 -21.09 -23.10
C ASN A 543 20.24 -20.23 -22.07
N PHE A 544 19.34 -19.35 -22.52
CA PHE A 544 18.52 -18.52 -21.63
C PHE A 544 17.59 -19.40 -20.78
N TYR A 545 16.83 -20.29 -21.41
CA TYR A 545 15.87 -21.15 -20.71
C TYR A 545 16.50 -22.29 -19.91
N GLU A 546 17.60 -22.86 -20.39
CA GLU A 546 18.18 -24.08 -19.83
C GLU A 546 19.31 -23.83 -18.81
N THR A 547 19.96 -22.65 -18.83
CA THR A 547 21.06 -22.32 -17.89
C THR A 547 20.86 -21.02 -17.10
N GLN A 548 20.21 -20.00 -17.66
CA GLN A 548 20.09 -18.68 -17.02
C GLN A 548 18.82 -18.52 -16.17
N GLN A 549 17.69 -19.09 -16.61
CA GLN A 549 16.44 -19.04 -15.86
C GLN A 549 16.47 -19.96 -14.63
N LYS A 550 15.87 -19.50 -13.52
CA LYS A 550 15.74 -20.31 -12.31
C LYS A 550 14.42 -21.07 -12.34
N ARG A 551 14.51 -22.39 -12.20
CA ARG A 551 13.32 -23.25 -12.10
C ARG A 551 12.42 -22.84 -10.92
N ILE A 552 11.11 -22.85 -11.16
CA ILE A 552 10.11 -22.71 -10.11
C ILE A 552 10.27 -23.85 -9.10
N LYS A 553 10.23 -23.49 -7.81
CA LYS A 553 10.19 -24.42 -6.68
C LYS A 553 9.72 -23.70 -5.42
N TYR A 554 9.03 -24.41 -4.56
CA TYR A 554 8.61 -23.89 -3.27
C TYR A 554 9.75 -23.90 -2.24
N SER A 555 9.49 -23.31 -1.08
CA SER A 555 10.29 -23.47 0.14
C SER A 555 9.67 -24.48 1.09
N ARG A 556 8.32 -24.53 1.10
CA ARG A 556 7.45 -25.37 1.96
C ARG A 556 6.00 -25.21 1.48
N CYS A 557 5.11 -26.12 1.87
CA CYS A 557 3.66 -25.94 1.77
C CYS A 557 3.15 -24.96 2.82
N GLU A 558 2.12 -24.18 2.51
CA GLU A 558 1.45 -23.23 3.41
C GLU A 558 -0.06 -23.17 3.10
N ALA A 559 -0.87 -22.72 4.06
CA ALA A 559 -2.32 -22.58 3.92
C ALA A 559 -2.78 -21.30 3.19
N GLY A 560 -1.86 -20.51 2.62
CA GLY A 560 -2.18 -19.31 1.86
C GLY A 560 -0.94 -18.64 1.26
N TYR A 561 -1.14 -17.55 0.53
CA TYR A 561 -0.04 -16.86 -0.16
C TYR A 561 0.95 -16.19 0.82
N ILE A 562 2.07 -16.88 1.07
CA ILE A 562 3.19 -16.40 1.88
C ILE A 562 4.43 -16.41 0.99
N VAL A 563 4.92 -15.23 0.61
CA VAL A 563 5.98 -15.04 -0.41
C VAL A 563 7.26 -15.83 -0.09
N ASP A 564 7.64 -15.97 1.18
CA ASP A 564 8.79 -16.77 1.60
C ASP A 564 8.60 -18.29 1.38
N ALA A 565 7.36 -18.77 1.37
CA ALA A 565 7.01 -20.17 1.12
C ALA A 565 6.95 -20.50 -0.38
N GLU A 566 6.50 -19.54 -1.19
CA GLU A 566 6.46 -19.62 -2.66
C GLU A 566 7.83 -19.81 -3.32
N GLY A 567 8.93 -19.53 -2.61
CA GLY A 567 10.28 -19.65 -3.16
C GLY A 567 10.62 -18.52 -4.15
N PRO A 568 11.32 -18.79 -5.27
CA PRO A 568 11.76 -17.74 -6.20
C PRO A 568 10.57 -16.98 -6.82
N GLN A 569 10.70 -15.66 -6.91
CA GLN A 569 9.69 -14.73 -7.49
C GLN A 569 10.23 -14.01 -8.73
N PHE A 570 9.33 -13.61 -9.64
CA PHE A 570 9.66 -12.79 -10.81
C PHE A 570 9.46 -11.30 -10.50
N GLU A 571 10.54 -10.52 -10.48
CA GLU A 571 10.48 -9.06 -10.39
C GLU A 571 10.65 -8.40 -11.77
N ARG A 572 10.31 -7.11 -11.88
CA ARG A 572 10.01 -6.37 -13.13
C ARG A 572 11.14 -6.27 -14.19
N GLU A 573 12.30 -6.87 -13.97
CA GLU A 573 13.45 -6.89 -14.89
C GLU A 573 13.93 -8.31 -15.23
N GLY A 574 13.15 -9.35 -14.90
CA GLY A 574 13.48 -10.75 -15.24
C GLY A 574 14.54 -11.40 -14.32
N PHE A 575 15.04 -10.68 -13.32
CA PHE A 575 15.99 -11.19 -12.35
C PHE A 575 15.30 -11.83 -11.15
N VAL A 576 15.78 -13.02 -10.78
CA VAL A 576 15.12 -13.89 -9.81
C VAL A 576 15.81 -13.83 -8.44
N TYR A 577 15.19 -13.17 -7.46
CA TYR A 577 15.71 -13.16 -6.09
C TYR A 577 15.17 -14.30 -5.25
N ARG A 578 16.10 -15.02 -4.62
CA ARG A 578 15.92 -15.77 -3.36
C ARG A 578 17.27 -15.62 -2.64
N HIS A 579 17.26 -14.93 -1.49
CA HIS A 579 18.47 -14.52 -0.75
C HIS A 579 19.44 -13.53 -1.46
N GLY A 580 18.92 -12.61 -2.29
CA GLY A 580 19.57 -11.31 -2.51
C GLY A 580 20.82 -11.23 -3.41
N ALA A 581 20.99 -12.11 -4.40
CA ALA A 581 22.08 -12.02 -5.39
C ALA A 581 21.58 -11.95 -6.84
N GLN A 582 22.14 -11.02 -7.62
CA GLN A 582 21.94 -10.89 -9.07
C GLN A 582 22.78 -11.90 -9.86
N TRP A 583 22.45 -12.09 -11.14
CA TRP A 583 23.15 -12.99 -12.07
C TRP A 583 23.50 -12.26 -13.37
N HIS A 584 24.70 -11.64 -13.43
CA HIS A 584 25.26 -11.03 -14.64
C HIS A 584 26.79 -10.84 -14.50
N HIS A 585 27.56 -11.92 -14.67
CA HIS A 585 29.01 -11.90 -14.95
C HIS A 585 29.41 -13.24 -15.60
N ILE A 586 30.57 -13.27 -16.26
CA ILE A 586 31.15 -14.40 -17.04
C ILE A 586 30.50 -14.62 -18.41
N THR A 587 31.06 -13.99 -19.45
CA THR A 587 31.39 -14.62 -20.75
C THR A 587 32.17 -13.66 -21.68
N THR A 588 33.50 -13.61 -21.59
CA THR A 588 34.47 -13.46 -22.71
C THR A 588 35.92 -13.39 -22.19
N GLU A 589 36.83 -14.12 -22.88
CA GLU A 589 38.31 -14.04 -22.85
C GLU A 589 39.03 -14.29 -21.49
N GLU A 590 40.30 -14.71 -21.40
CA GLU A 590 41.40 -14.85 -22.39
C GLU A 590 42.24 -16.16 -22.18
N HIS A 591 43.39 -16.34 -22.88
CA HIS A 591 44.24 -17.55 -22.89
C HIS A 591 45.73 -17.25 -22.58
N ASN A 592 46.51 -18.28 -22.20
CA ASN A 592 47.96 -18.30 -21.85
C ASN A 592 48.34 -17.66 -20.48
N GLU A 593 49.47 -17.98 -19.80
CA GLU A 593 50.66 -18.78 -20.18
C GLU A 593 51.21 -19.69 -19.01
N ARG A 594 52.52 -20.04 -18.97
CA ARG A 594 53.10 -21.30 -18.39
C ARG A 594 53.64 -21.28 -16.94
N SER A 595 53.79 -22.47 -16.35
CA SER A 595 54.47 -22.86 -15.07
C SER A 595 56.03 -23.02 -15.22
N PRO A 596 56.89 -23.58 -14.31
CA PRO A 596 56.69 -24.46 -13.11
C PRO A 596 57.64 -24.29 -11.85
N LEU A 597 57.44 -25.11 -10.77
CA LEU A 597 58.45 -25.99 -10.05
C LEU A 597 58.30 -26.22 -8.50
N LEU A 598 58.18 -27.50 -8.08
CA LEU A 598 58.69 -28.26 -6.88
C LEU A 598 58.60 -27.70 -5.40
N GLY A 599 58.44 -28.52 -4.34
CA GLY A 599 58.17 -29.98 -4.18
C GLY A 599 58.37 -30.57 -2.75
N HIS A 600 58.00 -31.87 -2.52
CA HIS A 600 58.25 -32.77 -1.34
C HIS A 600 57.54 -32.51 0.02
N HIS A 601 57.16 -33.49 0.89
CA HIS A 601 57.02 -34.99 0.79
C HIS A 601 56.11 -35.62 1.91
N GLN A 602 55.71 -36.91 1.75
CA GLN A 602 54.99 -37.84 2.68
C GLN A 602 53.47 -37.59 2.93
N SER A 603 52.51 -38.53 3.15
CA SER A 603 52.39 -40.01 3.44
C SER A 603 52.35 -40.43 4.93
N PHE A 604 51.54 -41.37 5.49
CA PHE A 604 50.55 -42.43 5.10
C PHE A 604 49.76 -42.90 6.38
N PRO A 605 48.79 -43.88 6.39
CA PRO A 605 47.65 -44.17 5.50
C PRO A 605 46.30 -44.58 6.21
N SER A 606 45.22 -44.78 5.41
CA SER A 606 44.00 -45.62 5.67
C SER A 606 42.99 -45.15 6.75
N GLU A 607 41.65 -45.37 6.66
CA GLU A 607 40.77 -46.18 5.78
C GLU A 607 39.49 -45.42 5.34
N TYR A 608 38.81 -45.88 4.26
CA TYR A 608 37.40 -45.67 3.78
C TYR A 608 36.66 -44.31 4.02
N SER A 609 35.97 -43.69 3.06
CA SER A 609 35.78 -43.97 1.61
C SER A 609 35.19 -42.75 0.85
N SER A 610 35.34 -42.70 -0.47
CA SER A 610 34.59 -41.87 -1.44
C SER A 610 34.50 -40.33 -1.21
N SER A 611 35.56 -39.63 -1.69
CA SER A 611 35.51 -38.56 -2.73
C SER A 611 34.55 -37.35 -2.59
N THR A 612 35.00 -36.13 -2.21
CA THR A 612 35.68 -35.04 -3.02
C THR A 612 34.82 -34.39 -4.13
N SER A 613 34.79 -33.07 -4.42
CA SER A 613 35.50 -31.83 -3.99
C SER A 613 34.70 -30.57 -4.48
N ILE A 614 34.75 -29.30 -3.99
CA ILE A 614 35.79 -28.37 -3.43
C ILE A 614 36.62 -27.69 -4.55
N VAL A 615 36.71 -26.34 -4.76
CA VAL A 615 36.10 -25.13 -4.11
C VAL A 615 36.08 -23.86 -5.05
N SER A 616 36.16 -22.62 -4.51
CA SER A 616 36.13 -21.24 -5.12
C SER A 616 37.36 -20.82 -5.96
N GLY A 617 37.46 -19.69 -6.69
CA GLY A 617 36.57 -18.53 -7.03
C GLY A 617 37.35 -17.21 -7.36
N SER A 618 36.71 -16.15 -7.92
CA SER A 618 37.17 -14.70 -8.09
C SER A 618 38.38 -14.37 -9.04
N ILE A 619 38.63 -13.17 -9.66
CA ILE A 619 37.89 -11.94 -10.13
C ILE A 619 38.85 -11.02 -11.02
N SER A 620 38.32 -10.04 -11.79
CA SER A 620 38.96 -8.78 -12.37
C SER A 620 39.97 -8.85 -13.56
N ASP A 621 40.21 -7.81 -14.42
CA ASP A 621 39.45 -6.60 -14.91
C ASP A 621 40.22 -5.80 -16.03
N SER A 622 39.53 -4.89 -16.77
CA SER A 622 40.04 -3.64 -17.46
C SER A 622 40.92 -3.77 -18.75
N GLU A 623 41.14 -2.78 -19.67
CA GLU A 623 40.62 -1.45 -20.12
C GLU A 623 41.33 -1.12 -21.50
N SER A 624 41.03 -0.17 -22.42
CA SER A 624 39.90 0.73 -22.79
C SER A 624 40.24 1.54 -24.09
N SER A 625 39.53 2.65 -24.39
CA SER A 625 39.86 3.80 -25.29
C SER A 625 39.54 3.76 -26.82
N ASP A 626 39.48 4.87 -27.58
CA ASP A 626 38.76 6.18 -27.42
C ASP A 626 38.86 7.05 -28.72
N ASN A 627 38.03 8.10 -28.91
CA ASN A 627 38.32 9.45 -29.49
C ASN A 627 37.11 10.22 -30.12
N ASP A 628 37.20 11.56 -30.06
CA ASP A 628 36.27 12.64 -30.50
C ASP A 628 37.06 13.69 -31.37
N PRO A 629 36.48 14.72 -32.05
CA PRO A 629 36.55 16.10 -31.48
C PRO A 629 35.61 17.27 -32.00
N PHE A 630 35.61 18.39 -31.23
CA PHE A 630 35.38 19.85 -31.56
C PHE A 630 33.94 20.45 -31.69
N ARG A 631 33.31 21.06 -30.65
CA ARG A 631 33.46 22.43 -30.05
C ARG A 631 33.02 23.66 -30.90
N SER A 632 32.00 24.45 -30.46
CA SER A 632 32.20 25.84 -29.90
C SER A 632 30.97 26.81 -29.86
N LEU A 633 30.89 27.59 -28.76
CA LEU A 633 30.44 29.01 -28.60
C LEU A 633 29.00 29.49 -28.94
N SER A 634 28.66 30.70 -28.46
CA SER A 634 27.27 31.20 -28.27
C SER A 634 27.09 32.73 -28.39
N LYS A 635 25.87 33.20 -28.73
CA LYS A 635 25.19 34.44 -28.24
C LYS A 635 23.82 34.77 -28.91
N LEU A 636 22.79 34.91 -28.07
CA LEU A 636 21.78 36.01 -27.94
C LEU A 636 21.57 37.06 -29.07
N PRO A 637 20.41 37.78 -29.11
CA PRO A 637 19.01 37.32 -28.96
C PRO A 637 17.98 38.10 -29.87
N THR A 638 16.75 37.58 -30.05
CA THR A 638 15.51 38.38 -30.32
C THR A 638 14.26 37.51 -30.17
N ASP A 639 13.14 38.12 -29.77
CA ASP A 639 11.81 37.51 -29.70
C ASP A 639 11.09 37.48 -31.06
N GLU A 640 10.30 36.43 -31.33
CA GLU A 640 9.03 36.56 -32.08
C GLU A 640 8.10 35.35 -31.84
N GLU A 641 6.84 35.46 -32.25
CA GLU A 641 5.74 34.64 -31.71
C GLU A 641 5.46 33.31 -32.44
N SER A 642 5.03 32.32 -31.64
CA SER A 642 4.12 31.23 -32.01
C SER A 642 4.59 30.11 -32.97
N HIS A 643 3.92 28.96 -32.87
CA HIS A 643 3.96 27.84 -33.81
C HIS A 643 5.33 27.24 -34.19
N ARG A 644 6.04 26.69 -33.19
CA ARG A 644 6.54 25.31 -33.33
C ARG A 644 6.02 24.40 -32.23
N VAL A 645 5.28 23.38 -32.66
CA VAL A 645 4.83 22.22 -31.87
C VAL A 645 5.89 21.12 -32.06
N SER A 646 5.91 20.12 -31.16
CA SER A 646 6.57 18.82 -31.32
C SER A 646 8.03 18.85 -31.81
N ASP A 647 8.99 18.77 -30.88
CA ASP A 647 9.63 17.48 -30.57
C ASP A 647 10.55 17.58 -29.35
N ALA A 648 10.59 16.50 -28.56
CA ALA A 648 11.16 16.41 -27.21
C ALA A 648 10.53 17.36 -26.15
N ALA A 649 10.43 16.99 -24.86
CA ALA A 649 10.86 15.74 -24.22
C ALA A 649 9.66 14.93 -23.68
N THR A 650 9.35 13.81 -24.33
CA THR A 650 8.54 12.73 -23.76
C THR A 650 9.35 11.96 -22.73
N GLY A 651 9.47 12.51 -21.51
CA GLY A 651 10.00 11.81 -20.35
C GLY A 651 8.86 11.20 -19.54
N ASP A 652 8.68 9.88 -19.58
CA ASP A 652 7.64 9.17 -18.82
C ASP A 652 8.00 9.12 -17.32
N SER A 653 7.69 10.20 -16.61
CA SER A 653 7.84 10.29 -15.16
C SER A 653 6.78 9.44 -14.46
N GLN A 654 7.11 8.16 -14.23
CA GLN A 654 6.25 7.22 -13.51
C GLN A 654 5.73 7.82 -12.20
N ARG A 655 4.41 8.06 -12.12
CA ARG A 655 3.75 8.57 -10.91
C ARG A 655 3.90 7.54 -9.77
N PRO A 656 4.57 7.87 -8.65
CA PRO A 656 4.81 6.92 -7.59
C PRO A 656 3.55 6.71 -6.74
N ASN A 657 3.35 5.46 -6.34
CA ASN A 657 2.09 4.96 -5.83
C ASN A 657 1.75 5.52 -4.43
N THR A 658 0.50 5.95 -4.21
CA THR A 658 0.09 6.69 -2.99
C THR A 658 0.24 5.89 -1.69
N ALA A 659 0.23 4.57 -1.76
CA ALA A 659 0.52 3.70 -0.62
C ALA A 659 2.01 3.65 -0.22
N SER A 660 2.95 4.04 -1.10
CA SER A 660 4.39 3.77 -0.90
C SER A 660 5.06 4.78 0.04
N VAL A 661 4.85 6.09 -0.18
CA VAL A 661 5.45 7.12 0.69
C VAL A 661 4.73 7.19 2.04
N ALA A 662 3.44 6.83 2.11
CA ALA A 662 2.69 6.75 3.36
C ALA A 662 3.30 5.75 4.37
N ARG A 663 3.88 4.63 3.88
CA ARG A 663 4.53 3.59 4.70
C ARG A 663 5.86 4.02 5.33
N ILE A 664 6.48 5.10 4.85
CA ILE A 664 7.81 5.57 5.31
C ILE A 664 7.72 6.41 6.60
N ILE A 665 6.54 6.96 6.91
CA ILE A 665 6.40 8.12 7.81
C ILE A 665 5.68 7.73 9.10
N ILE A 666 6.28 6.83 9.90
CA ILE A 666 5.85 6.57 11.29
C ILE A 666 7.07 6.65 12.21
N VAL A 667 7.22 7.77 12.92
CA VAL A 667 8.12 7.92 14.08
C VAL A 667 7.40 8.77 15.14
N LEU A 668 7.25 8.22 16.34
CA LEU A 668 6.62 8.92 17.48
C LEU A 668 7.63 9.77 18.25
N LEU A 669 7.20 10.95 18.72
CA LEU A 669 8.01 11.85 19.55
C LEU A 669 7.58 11.73 21.02
N ILE A 670 8.17 10.77 21.74
CA ILE A 670 7.78 10.36 23.12
C ILE A 670 8.37 11.30 24.22
N VAL A 671 8.94 12.44 23.84
CA VAL A 671 9.79 13.27 24.74
C VAL A 671 9.03 14.35 25.51
N LEU A 672 7.93 14.89 24.96
CA LEU A 672 7.38 16.17 25.43
C LEU A 672 6.79 16.12 26.85
N ALA A 673 6.30 14.96 27.30
CA ALA A 673 5.72 14.77 28.63
C ALA A 673 6.70 14.19 29.67
N THR A 674 7.89 13.73 29.25
CA THR A 674 8.77 12.89 30.09
C THR A 674 10.01 13.60 30.63
N HIS A 675 10.38 14.76 30.08
CA HIS A 675 11.61 15.46 30.45
C HIS A 675 11.75 15.86 31.95
N PRO A 676 10.69 16.18 32.72
CA PRO A 676 10.84 16.48 34.15
C PRO A 676 11.14 15.22 34.98
N VAL A 677 10.50 14.09 34.63
CA VAL A 677 10.68 12.81 35.32
C VAL A 677 12.10 12.26 35.11
N ILE A 678 12.58 12.32 33.87
CA ILE A 678 13.96 11.91 33.51
C ILE A 678 15.00 12.67 34.32
N ALA A 679 14.81 13.99 34.47
CA ALA A 679 15.75 14.84 35.20
C ALA A 679 15.64 14.70 36.74
N SER A 680 14.43 14.46 37.26
CA SER A 680 14.20 14.16 38.68
C SER A 680 14.91 12.88 39.13
N GLU A 681 14.94 11.83 38.30
CA GLU A 681 15.69 10.60 38.57
C GLU A 681 17.22 10.77 38.60
N PHE A 682 17.75 11.83 37.99
CA PHE A 682 19.16 12.21 38.12
C PHE A 682 19.43 13.22 39.25
N ASN A 683 18.38 13.67 39.95
CA ASN A 683 18.43 14.78 40.90
C ASN A 683 18.99 16.09 40.28
N ASP A 684 18.76 16.29 38.98
CA ASP A 684 19.29 17.39 38.16
C ASP A 684 18.16 18.03 37.32
N LEU A 685 17.10 18.45 38.01
CA LEU A 685 15.91 19.07 37.41
C LEU A 685 16.24 20.39 36.68
N SER A 686 17.32 21.06 37.10
CA SER A 686 17.99 22.21 36.46
C SER A 686 18.32 22.00 34.99
N ASP A 687 18.65 20.77 34.61
CA ASP A 687 19.09 20.42 33.25
C ASP A 687 17.98 19.72 32.44
N SER A 688 16.76 19.64 32.99
CA SER A 688 15.60 19.04 32.32
C SER A 688 15.24 19.68 30.96
N SER A 689 15.50 20.97 30.75
CA SER A 689 15.25 21.62 29.45
C SER A 689 16.22 21.15 28.37
N TRP A 690 17.45 20.79 28.74
CA TRP A 690 18.48 20.36 27.78
C TRP A 690 18.12 19.06 27.07
N LEU A 691 17.27 18.23 27.68
CA LEU A 691 16.71 17.02 27.06
C LEU A 691 15.81 17.31 25.83
N PHE A 692 15.30 18.53 25.72
CA PHE A 692 14.61 19.04 24.53
C PHE A 692 15.54 19.93 23.70
N THR A 693 16.20 20.90 24.33
CA THR A 693 16.92 21.93 23.58
C THR A 693 18.20 21.42 22.92
N SER A 694 18.89 20.41 23.46
CA SER A 694 20.04 19.81 22.76
C SER A 694 19.65 19.09 21.47
N PHE A 695 18.46 18.48 21.43
CA PHE A 695 17.89 17.89 20.22
C PHE A 695 17.54 18.97 19.19
N ALA A 696 16.90 20.07 19.62
CA ALA A 696 16.53 21.17 18.73
C ALA A 696 17.77 21.93 18.19
N LEU A 697 18.77 22.21 19.03
CA LEU A 697 20.03 22.83 18.64
C LEU A 697 20.83 21.96 17.65
N ALA A 698 20.94 20.66 17.92
CA ALA A 698 21.62 19.73 17.01
C ALA A 698 20.88 19.61 15.67
N GLY A 699 19.55 19.59 15.69
CA GLY A 699 18.73 19.65 14.49
C GLY A 699 18.99 20.93 13.68
N ALA A 700 18.92 22.10 14.31
CA ALA A 700 19.21 23.38 13.65
C ALA A 700 20.63 23.44 13.04
N ALA A 701 21.63 22.84 13.70
CA ALA A 701 23.00 22.81 13.21
C ALA A 701 23.19 21.91 11.96
N THR A 702 22.38 20.86 11.78
CA THR A 702 22.52 19.93 10.63
C THR A 702 21.50 20.14 9.52
N GLN A 703 20.37 20.82 9.78
CA GLN A 703 19.20 20.81 8.89
C GLN A 703 19.48 21.29 7.47
N SER A 704 20.32 22.30 7.32
CA SER A 704 20.73 22.90 6.03
C SER A 704 21.77 22.06 5.28
N LEU A 705 22.59 21.24 5.96
CA LEU A 705 23.57 20.37 5.30
C LEU A 705 22.86 19.25 4.51
N TYR A 706 21.74 18.73 5.02
CA TYR A 706 21.04 17.59 4.42
C TYR A 706 20.54 17.85 2.99
N GLY A 707 20.09 19.06 2.67
CA GLY A 707 19.70 19.43 1.31
C GLY A 707 20.84 19.20 0.32
N LYS A 708 21.92 19.99 0.47
CA LYS A 708 23.08 19.97 -0.43
C LYS A 708 23.82 18.62 -0.44
N LEU A 709 23.94 17.95 0.70
CA LEU A 709 24.54 16.60 0.76
C LEU A 709 23.69 15.57 -0.02
N SER A 710 22.37 15.70 -0.03
CA SER A 710 21.49 14.80 -0.79
C SER A 710 21.55 15.03 -2.31
N ASP A 711 21.95 16.23 -2.77
CA ASP A 711 22.26 16.48 -4.18
C ASP A 711 23.58 15.79 -4.61
N ILE A 712 24.57 15.71 -3.70
CA ILE A 712 25.91 15.18 -3.98
C ILE A 712 25.97 13.64 -3.88
N TYR A 713 25.27 13.05 -2.90
CA TYR A 713 25.31 11.60 -2.61
C TYR A 713 24.00 10.86 -2.94
N GLY A 714 22.96 11.57 -3.38
CA GLY A 714 21.64 11.00 -3.66
C GLY A 714 20.76 10.86 -2.41
N ARG A 715 19.44 10.99 -2.61
CA ARG A 715 18.45 11.03 -1.51
C ARG A 715 18.46 9.78 -0.62
N LYS A 716 18.47 8.58 -1.23
CA LYS A 716 18.38 7.28 -0.51
C LYS A 716 19.48 7.12 0.55
N ALA A 717 20.72 7.43 0.21
CA ALA A 717 21.86 7.25 1.12
C ALA A 717 21.74 8.17 2.36
N LEU A 718 21.42 9.44 2.16
CA LEU A 718 21.29 10.41 3.25
C LEU A 718 20.08 10.12 4.15
N VAL A 719 18.98 9.59 3.61
CA VAL A 719 17.81 9.16 4.40
C VAL A 719 18.21 8.02 5.36
N LEU A 720 18.92 7.01 4.86
CA LEU A 720 19.37 5.88 5.70
C LEU A 720 20.36 6.34 6.79
N VAL A 721 21.27 7.28 6.49
CA VAL A 721 22.17 7.88 7.49
C VAL A 721 21.38 8.68 8.55
N ALA A 722 20.34 9.42 8.15
CA ALA A 722 19.50 10.19 9.08
C ALA A 722 18.75 9.28 10.07
N TYR A 723 18.11 8.20 9.59
CA TYR A 723 17.50 7.20 10.47
C TYR A 723 18.54 6.46 11.35
N ALA A 724 19.72 6.14 10.83
CA ALA A 724 20.78 5.48 11.60
C ALA A 724 21.27 6.34 12.78
N LEU A 725 21.47 7.64 12.56
CA LEU A 725 21.79 8.60 13.63
C LEU A 725 20.64 8.71 14.64
N PHE A 726 19.38 8.74 14.17
CA PHE A 726 18.22 8.79 15.06
C PHE A 726 18.13 7.55 15.97
N ALA A 727 18.30 6.34 15.41
CA ALA A 727 18.35 5.09 16.17
C ALA A 727 19.50 5.06 17.19
N LEU A 728 20.72 5.45 16.78
CA LEU A 728 21.88 5.50 17.65
C LEU A 728 21.67 6.48 18.82
N GLY A 729 21.10 7.66 18.56
CA GLY A 729 20.77 8.64 19.60
C GLY A 729 19.76 8.12 20.61
N CYS A 730 18.70 7.44 20.16
CA CYS A 730 17.71 6.81 21.05
C CYS A 730 18.30 5.64 21.87
N ALA A 731 19.22 4.85 21.30
CA ALA A 731 19.95 3.83 22.03
C ALA A 731 20.86 4.43 23.12
N VAL A 732 21.61 5.49 22.82
CA VAL A 732 22.45 6.20 23.80
C VAL A 732 21.60 6.82 24.94
N VAL A 733 20.42 7.36 24.62
CA VAL A 733 19.43 7.80 25.64
C VAL A 733 19.00 6.63 26.54
N GLY A 734 18.75 5.45 25.97
CA GLY A 734 18.29 4.26 26.72
C GLY A 734 19.36 3.61 27.62
N VAL A 735 20.65 3.77 27.32
CA VAL A 735 21.78 3.27 28.14
C VAL A 735 22.32 4.34 29.10
N GLY A 736 21.92 5.60 28.95
CA GLY A 736 22.48 6.75 29.67
C GLY A 736 22.39 6.63 31.19
N ASN A 737 23.56 6.59 31.83
CA ASN A 737 23.70 6.49 33.29
C ASN A 737 24.05 7.83 33.99
N ALA A 738 24.27 8.88 33.21
CA ALA A 738 24.40 10.25 33.68
C ALA A 738 23.70 11.23 32.72
N MET A 739 23.22 12.37 33.23
CA MET A 739 22.49 13.38 32.46
C MET A 739 23.19 13.78 31.14
N TRP A 740 24.51 14.00 31.18
CA TRP A 740 25.30 14.37 29.99
C TRP A 740 25.27 13.30 28.87
N GLN A 741 25.14 12.01 29.22
CA GLN A 741 25.04 10.92 28.23
C GLN A 741 23.67 10.96 27.54
N VAL A 742 22.60 11.25 28.29
CA VAL A 742 21.25 11.41 27.74
C VAL A 742 21.17 12.66 26.85
N ILE A 743 21.80 13.76 27.27
CA ILE A 743 21.94 14.99 26.46
C ILE A 743 22.73 14.70 25.17
N LEU A 744 23.82 13.92 25.23
CA LEU A 744 24.58 13.51 24.03
C LEU A 744 23.74 12.64 23.08
N GLY A 745 22.98 11.67 23.61
CA GLY A 745 22.03 10.89 22.81
C GLY A 745 20.93 11.76 22.18
N ARG A 746 20.50 12.84 22.85
CA ARG A 746 19.59 13.86 22.29
C ARG A 746 20.24 14.71 21.19
N VAL A 747 21.52 15.05 21.29
CA VAL A 747 22.27 15.70 20.18
C VAL A 747 22.31 14.78 18.96
N ILE A 748 22.69 13.51 19.14
CA ILE A 748 22.81 12.54 18.05
C ILE A 748 21.45 12.27 17.38
N SER A 749 20.37 12.11 18.17
CA SER A 749 19.02 11.93 17.62
C SER A 749 18.44 13.21 17.01
N GLY A 750 18.77 14.40 17.53
CA GLY A 750 18.39 15.69 16.95
C GLY A 750 18.95 15.88 15.54
N ALA A 751 20.24 15.55 15.37
CA ALA A 751 20.90 15.56 14.07
C ALA A 751 20.19 14.66 13.05
N GLY A 752 19.85 13.42 13.43
CA GLY A 752 19.11 12.49 12.56
C GLY A 752 17.68 12.94 12.23
N GLY A 753 16.95 13.45 13.22
CA GLY A 753 15.54 13.85 13.08
C GLY A 753 15.34 15.05 12.14
N ALA A 754 16.30 15.97 12.10
CA ALA A 754 16.32 17.07 11.13
C ALA A 754 16.47 16.54 9.69
N GLY A 755 17.36 15.58 9.47
CA GLY A 755 17.53 14.90 8.18
C GLY A 755 16.28 14.17 7.72
N MET A 756 15.66 13.38 8.59
CA MET A 756 14.40 12.69 8.29
C MET A 756 13.30 13.66 7.85
N THR A 757 13.16 14.80 8.53
CA THR A 757 12.14 15.82 8.21
C THR A 757 12.40 16.50 6.86
N VAL A 758 13.65 16.87 6.58
CA VAL A 758 14.04 17.55 5.34
C VAL A 758 13.99 16.60 4.14
N LEU A 759 14.63 15.44 4.23
CA LEU A 759 14.84 14.55 3.10
C LEU A 759 13.55 13.87 2.62
N VAL A 760 12.62 13.54 3.53
CA VAL A 760 11.28 13.05 3.15
C VAL A 760 10.50 14.14 2.40
N SER A 761 10.69 15.41 2.78
CA SER A 761 10.03 16.54 2.09
C SER A 761 10.59 16.75 0.69
N ILE A 762 11.91 16.63 0.51
CA ILE A 762 12.59 16.71 -0.79
C ILE A 762 12.21 15.51 -1.67
N LEU A 763 12.19 14.29 -1.11
CA LEU A 763 11.73 13.10 -1.84
C LEU A 763 10.30 13.27 -2.37
N ILE A 764 9.39 13.86 -1.60
CA ILE A 764 8.02 14.10 -2.07
C ILE A 764 7.98 15.06 -3.28
N THR A 765 8.83 16.07 -3.34
CA THR A 765 8.93 16.98 -4.50
C THR A 765 9.69 16.38 -5.69
N ASP A 766 10.69 15.53 -5.46
CA ASP A 766 11.37 14.80 -6.54
C ASP A 766 10.45 13.74 -7.18
N LEU A 767 9.52 13.18 -6.40
CA LEU A 767 8.67 12.06 -6.79
C LEU A 767 7.30 12.48 -7.35
N VAL A 768 6.76 13.66 -6.99
CA VAL A 768 5.34 13.98 -7.23
C VAL A 768 5.14 15.39 -7.79
N SER A 769 4.11 15.55 -8.63
CA SER A 769 3.75 16.85 -9.22
C SER A 769 3.34 17.89 -8.17
N LEU A 770 3.69 19.17 -8.39
CA LEU A 770 3.55 20.24 -7.39
C LEU A 770 2.12 20.43 -6.81
N ARG A 771 1.06 20.04 -7.55
CA ARG A 771 -0.33 20.07 -7.06
C ARG A 771 -0.65 18.90 -6.13
N GLU A 772 -0.17 17.71 -6.48
CA GLU A 772 -0.36 16.48 -5.69
C GLU A 772 0.53 16.46 -4.43
N VAL A 773 1.71 17.10 -4.50
CA VAL A 773 2.61 17.39 -3.36
C VAL A 773 1.86 18.03 -2.18
N ALA A 774 0.83 18.85 -2.44
CA ALA A 774 0.02 19.48 -1.40
C ALA A 774 -0.73 18.44 -0.54
N SER A 775 -1.39 17.48 -1.20
CA SER A 775 -2.09 16.36 -0.54
C SER A 775 -1.10 15.45 0.19
N TRP A 776 0.05 15.17 -0.42
CA TRP A 776 1.11 14.38 0.24
C TRP A 776 1.67 15.03 1.49
N ARG A 777 1.97 16.34 1.43
CA ARG A 777 2.44 17.09 2.60
C ARG A 777 1.40 17.13 3.72
N ALA A 778 0.11 17.16 3.37
CA ALA A 778 -0.98 16.98 4.33
C ALA A 778 -0.90 15.60 5.00
N TYR A 779 -0.77 14.49 4.26
CA TYR A 779 -0.62 13.15 4.85
C TYR A 779 0.62 13.04 5.77
N VAL A 780 1.78 13.58 5.35
CA VAL A 780 2.97 13.65 6.22
C VAL A 780 2.65 14.37 7.52
N ASN A 781 1.96 15.51 7.44
CA ASN A 781 1.61 16.28 8.61
C ASN A 781 0.61 15.54 9.52
N ILE A 782 -0.37 14.79 8.97
CA ILE A 782 -1.29 13.97 9.77
C ILE A 782 -0.51 12.96 10.62
N VAL A 783 0.39 12.16 10.03
CA VAL A 783 1.06 11.09 10.80
C VAL A 783 2.09 11.67 11.78
N ALA A 784 2.82 12.71 11.40
CA ALA A 784 3.67 13.47 12.34
C ALA A 784 2.86 14.13 13.48
N THR A 785 1.58 14.42 13.25
CA THR A 785 0.68 15.01 14.23
C THR A 785 0.07 13.95 15.16
N ILE A 786 -0.36 12.80 14.64
CA ILE A 786 -0.72 11.63 15.44
C ILE A 786 0.46 11.18 16.31
N GLY A 787 1.68 11.14 15.76
CA GLY A 787 2.89 10.78 16.49
C GLY A 787 3.28 11.76 17.60
N ARG A 788 2.98 13.06 17.44
CA ARG A 788 3.07 14.08 18.51
C ARG A 788 1.96 13.89 19.56
N SER A 789 0.73 13.59 19.12
CA SER A 789 -0.44 13.46 20.00
C SER A 789 -0.35 12.27 20.93
N LEU A 790 -0.02 11.09 20.38
CA LEU A 790 0.13 9.87 21.16
C LEU A 790 1.39 9.94 22.03
N GLY A 791 2.49 10.50 21.52
CA GLY A 791 3.78 10.59 22.21
C GLY A 791 3.73 11.31 23.57
N GLY A 792 2.80 12.26 23.76
CA GLY A 792 2.57 12.92 25.04
C GLY A 792 1.98 11.97 26.11
N PRO A 793 0.69 11.58 26.01
CA PRO A 793 0.04 10.69 26.98
C PRO A 793 0.68 9.31 27.06
N PHE A 794 1.19 8.74 25.95
CA PHE A 794 1.89 7.45 25.97
C PHE A 794 3.25 7.54 26.66
N GLY A 795 3.99 8.63 26.45
CA GLY A 795 5.23 8.90 27.17
C GLY A 795 4.99 9.13 28.66
N GLY A 796 3.96 9.91 28.99
CA GLY A 796 3.48 10.11 30.37
C GLY A 796 3.13 8.78 31.02
N TRP A 797 2.26 7.97 30.41
CA TRP A 797 1.83 6.68 30.93
C TRP A 797 2.99 5.70 31.15
N LEU A 798 3.93 5.61 30.20
CA LEU A 798 5.13 4.76 30.36
C LEU A 798 6.00 5.22 31.55
N ALA A 799 6.16 6.53 31.74
CA ALA A 799 6.90 7.08 32.87
C ALA A 799 6.15 6.90 34.20
N ASP A 800 4.83 7.15 34.22
CA ASP A 800 3.96 7.05 35.39
C ASP A 800 3.76 5.58 35.86
N THR A 801 3.98 4.57 35.01
CA THR A 801 3.72 3.14 35.33
C THR A 801 4.94 2.21 35.36
N ILE A 802 5.90 2.36 34.43
CA ILE A 802 6.97 1.37 34.18
C ILE A 802 8.37 1.97 34.44
N GLY A 803 8.49 3.30 34.42
CA GLY A 803 9.76 4.01 34.50
C GLY A 803 10.53 3.96 33.17
N TRP A 804 11.41 4.94 32.95
CA TRP A 804 12.07 5.12 31.65
C TRP A 804 13.46 4.46 31.55
N ARG A 805 13.99 3.90 32.65
CA ARG A 805 15.34 3.28 32.74
C ARG A 805 15.34 1.75 32.66
N TRP A 806 16.50 1.20 32.32
CA TRP A 806 16.73 -0.25 32.17
C TRP A 806 16.83 -1.05 33.48
N GLN A 807 17.17 -0.42 34.60
CA GLN A 807 18.01 -1.09 35.62
C GLN A 807 17.36 -1.49 36.97
N ALA A 808 16.11 -1.09 37.25
CA ALA A 808 15.53 -1.21 38.60
C ALA A 808 15.13 -2.63 39.06
N SER A 809 14.96 -3.60 38.15
CA SER A 809 14.42 -4.94 38.48
C SER A 809 15.29 -6.08 37.92
N CYS A 810 16.60 -6.03 38.20
CA CYS A 810 17.57 -6.96 37.61
C CYS A 810 17.99 -8.15 38.50
N LEU A 811 17.33 -8.36 39.65
CA LEU A 811 17.79 -9.33 40.67
C LEU A 811 16.82 -10.46 41.06
N LEU A 812 15.58 -10.50 40.55
CA LEU A 812 14.70 -11.68 40.69
C LEU A 812 13.88 -11.97 39.43
N PHE A 813 13.44 -13.23 39.35
CA PHE A 813 12.49 -13.84 38.41
C PHE A 813 12.97 -14.13 36.98
N THR A 814 13.03 -15.42 36.66
CA THR A 814 13.42 -16.02 35.39
C THR A 814 12.19 -16.55 34.64
N LYS A 815 11.51 -15.71 33.84
CA LYS A 815 10.48 -16.14 32.89
C LYS A 815 10.62 -15.41 31.56
N VAL A 816 10.45 -16.13 30.44
CA VAL A 816 10.67 -15.62 29.08
C VAL A 816 9.60 -14.60 28.67
N SER A 817 8.36 -14.73 29.17
CA SER A 817 7.25 -13.80 28.90
C SER A 817 7.56 -12.35 29.34
N GLU A 818 8.28 -12.19 30.45
CA GLU A 818 8.74 -10.88 30.94
C GLU A 818 9.77 -10.23 30.01
N PHE A 819 10.52 -11.02 29.23
CA PHE A 819 11.58 -10.48 28.37
C PHE A 819 11.01 -9.54 27.31
N LEU A 820 9.89 -9.91 26.66
CA LEU A 820 9.25 -9.07 25.65
C LEU A 820 8.74 -7.74 26.22
N LEU A 821 8.07 -7.77 27.38
CA LEU A 821 7.60 -6.59 28.12
C LEU A 821 8.76 -5.69 28.56
N ARG A 822 9.91 -6.30 28.89
CA ARG A 822 11.12 -5.61 29.36
C ARG A 822 11.93 -4.95 28.23
N TRP A 823 11.72 -5.34 26.97
CA TRP A 823 12.25 -4.66 25.77
C TRP A 823 11.43 -3.42 25.36
N LEU A 824 10.17 -3.32 25.76
CA LEU A 824 9.24 -2.23 25.40
C LEU A 824 9.54 -0.85 26.06
N ARG A 825 10.67 -0.71 26.76
CA ARG A 825 11.04 0.48 27.54
C ARG A 825 11.38 1.70 26.65
N SER A 826 10.36 2.52 26.40
CA SER A 826 10.31 3.93 25.94
C SER A 826 11.22 4.40 24.81
N PHE A 827 12.55 4.24 24.93
CA PHE A 827 13.54 4.65 23.94
C PHE A 827 14.21 3.46 23.22
N PHE A 828 14.36 2.31 23.87
CA PHE A 828 14.84 1.10 23.19
C PHE A 828 13.78 0.51 22.25
N GLY A 829 12.49 0.55 22.63
CA GLY A 829 11.39 0.11 21.77
C GLY A 829 11.26 0.88 20.44
N GLN A 830 11.85 2.09 20.34
CA GLN A 830 11.90 2.84 19.09
C GLN A 830 12.94 2.26 18.11
N ALA A 831 14.07 1.72 18.60
CA ALA A 831 15.18 1.30 17.75
C ALA A 831 14.80 0.17 16.77
N PRO A 832 14.08 -0.91 17.15
CA PRO A 832 13.57 -1.90 16.21
C PRO A 832 12.64 -1.30 15.15
N LEU A 833 11.74 -0.38 15.52
CA LEU A 833 10.84 0.29 14.58
C LEU A 833 11.61 1.15 13.57
N ILE A 834 12.66 1.85 14.03
CA ILE A 834 13.54 2.64 13.15
C ILE A 834 14.37 1.72 12.25
N VAL A 835 14.87 0.58 12.74
CA VAL A 835 15.59 -0.41 11.91
C VAL A 835 14.67 -1.03 10.87
N ILE A 836 13.41 -1.34 11.20
CA ILE A 836 12.39 -1.77 10.23
C ILE A 836 12.14 -0.66 9.19
N ALA A 837 11.99 0.59 9.62
CA ALA A 837 11.85 1.73 8.70
C ALA A 837 13.09 1.93 7.80
N MET A 838 14.30 1.68 8.31
CA MET A 838 15.55 1.71 7.52
C MET A 838 15.58 0.57 6.49
N LEU A 839 15.22 -0.66 6.87
CA LEU A 839 15.14 -1.80 5.96
C LEU A 839 14.09 -1.56 4.87
N LEU A 840 12.93 -1.01 5.23
CA LEU A 840 11.89 -0.60 4.28
C LEU A 840 12.37 0.53 3.35
N CYS A 841 13.03 1.57 3.87
CA CYS A 841 13.61 2.63 3.02
C CYS A 841 14.73 2.10 2.11
N TRP A 842 15.51 1.13 2.58
CA TRP A 842 16.56 0.48 1.80
C TRP A 842 16.00 -0.42 0.69
N ALA A 843 14.89 -1.12 0.94
CA ALA A 843 14.21 -1.93 -0.07
C ALA A 843 13.38 -1.10 -1.06
N VAL A 844 12.62 -0.10 -0.59
CA VAL A 844 11.57 0.59 -1.38
C VAL A 844 12.07 1.83 -2.13
N LEU A 845 13.05 2.58 -1.61
CA LEU A 845 13.54 3.76 -2.33
C LEU A 845 14.45 3.33 -3.49
N PRO A 846 14.23 3.79 -4.74
CA PRO A 846 15.17 3.52 -5.83
C PRO A 846 16.50 4.23 -5.57
N SER A 847 17.61 3.54 -5.83
CA SER A 847 18.95 4.14 -5.79
C SER A 847 19.22 4.94 -7.05
N HIS A 848 18.58 6.11 -7.19
CA HIS A 848 18.88 7.10 -8.23
C HIS A 848 20.27 7.71 -8.03
N ASN A 849 21.30 6.93 -8.36
CA ASN A 849 22.51 7.50 -8.93
C ASN A 849 22.09 8.14 -10.26
N VAL A 850 22.10 9.46 -10.33
CA VAL A 850 21.83 10.17 -11.59
C VAL A 850 22.93 9.80 -12.58
N LYS A 851 22.61 8.93 -13.55
CA LYS A 851 23.31 8.93 -14.83
C LYS A 851 23.10 10.33 -15.42
N GLN A 852 24.13 11.17 -15.35
CA GLN A 852 24.12 12.42 -16.11
C GLN A 852 24.07 12.02 -17.59
N ASN A 853 22.98 12.34 -18.28
CA ASN A 853 22.86 12.07 -19.70
C ASN A 853 23.95 12.86 -20.44
N LEU A 854 24.93 12.16 -21.00
CA LEU A 854 26.04 12.74 -21.74
C LEU A 854 25.53 13.32 -23.06
N THR A 855 25.11 14.58 -23.01
CA THR A 855 24.79 15.41 -24.18
C THR A 855 25.55 16.74 -24.17
N GLU A 856 26.74 16.75 -23.55
CA GLU A 856 27.79 17.74 -23.80
C GLU A 856 29.15 17.05 -24.01
N PRO A 857 29.82 17.23 -25.16
CA PRO A 857 31.24 16.92 -25.29
C PRO A 857 32.08 17.99 -24.57
N HIS A 858 33.27 17.60 -24.10
CA HIS A 858 34.24 18.41 -23.33
C HIS A 858 33.95 18.63 -21.82
N ARG A 859 34.14 17.58 -21.00
CA ARG A 859 35.00 17.77 -19.82
C ARG A 859 35.88 16.57 -19.51
N SER A 860 37.17 16.75 -19.71
CA SER A 860 38.23 15.76 -19.49
C SER A 860 38.44 15.43 -18.01
N LYS A 861 38.79 14.16 -17.75
CA LYS A 861 39.61 13.65 -16.64
C LYS A 861 39.89 14.64 -15.49
N GLU A 862 39.10 14.57 -14.42
CA GLU A 862 39.60 14.93 -13.09
C GLU A 862 38.93 14.03 -12.04
N THR A 863 39.71 13.10 -11.46
CA THR A 863 39.24 12.10 -10.47
C THR A 863 39.05 12.74 -9.08
N SER A 864 38.50 13.96 -9.05
CA SER A 864 38.22 14.71 -7.83
C SER A 864 37.16 13.97 -7.03
N SER A 865 37.57 13.38 -5.90
CA SER A 865 36.71 12.67 -4.95
C SER A 865 35.40 13.41 -4.69
N ARG A 866 34.28 12.66 -4.56
CA ARG A 866 32.95 13.24 -4.27
C ARG A 866 32.95 14.11 -3.00
N LEU A 867 33.87 13.85 -2.06
CA LEU A 867 34.10 14.66 -0.86
C LEU A 867 34.57 16.09 -1.18
N ALA A 868 35.36 16.30 -2.23
CA ALA A 868 35.92 17.61 -2.60
C ALA A 868 34.90 18.56 -3.25
N ARG A 869 33.65 18.11 -3.45
CA ARG A 869 32.51 18.94 -3.87
C ARG A 869 31.70 19.51 -2.69
N ILE A 870 32.04 19.14 -1.46
CA ILE A 870 31.35 19.58 -0.25
C ILE A 870 32.05 20.83 0.28
N ASP A 871 31.31 21.93 0.46
CA ASP A 871 31.81 23.10 1.19
C ASP A 871 31.77 22.83 2.71
N PHE A 872 32.77 22.09 3.19
CA PHE A 872 32.96 21.82 4.62
C PHE A 872 33.15 23.10 5.44
N LEU A 873 33.71 24.16 4.86
CA LEU A 873 33.96 25.43 5.55
C LEU A 873 32.67 26.23 5.71
N GLY A 874 31.91 26.41 4.63
CA GLY A 874 30.58 27.02 4.65
C GLY A 874 29.61 26.26 5.56
N ALA A 875 29.60 24.92 5.48
CA ALA A 875 28.80 24.08 6.37
C ALA A 875 29.16 24.24 7.86
N ALA A 876 30.46 24.24 8.19
CA ALA A 876 30.92 24.41 9.58
C ALA A 876 30.64 25.84 10.10
N LEU A 877 30.87 26.87 9.29
CA LEU A 877 30.57 28.26 9.63
C LEU A 877 29.07 28.49 9.85
N MET A 878 28.21 27.92 8.99
CA MET A 878 26.76 28.00 9.13
C MET A 878 26.25 27.32 10.40
N ALA A 879 26.77 26.14 10.72
CA ALA A 879 26.43 25.43 11.96
C ALA A 879 26.90 26.21 13.21
N ALA A 880 28.14 26.70 13.20
CA ALA A 880 28.72 27.48 14.30
C ALA A 880 27.99 28.83 14.49
N MET A 881 27.65 29.53 13.41
CA MET A 881 26.81 30.74 13.42
C MET A 881 25.45 30.44 14.06
N THR A 882 24.75 29.41 13.57
CA THR A 882 23.41 29.04 14.02
C THR A 882 23.40 28.70 15.52
N LEU A 883 24.36 27.90 15.98
CA LEU A 883 24.53 27.59 17.40
C LEU A 883 24.88 28.84 18.23
N SER A 884 25.74 29.73 17.73
CA SER A 884 26.15 30.96 18.44
C SER A 884 25.01 31.97 18.62
N PHE A 885 23.98 31.95 17.77
CA PHE A 885 22.78 32.76 17.95
C PHE A 885 21.72 32.09 18.84
N LEU A 886 21.57 30.76 18.78
CA LEU A 886 20.52 30.03 19.52
C LEU A 886 20.91 29.69 20.96
N LEU A 887 22.16 29.31 21.19
CA LEU A 887 22.67 28.91 22.52
C LEU A 887 22.51 30.01 23.59
N PRO A 888 22.76 31.31 23.31
CA PRO A 888 22.57 32.36 24.32
C PRO A 888 21.10 32.69 24.59
N ILE A 889 20.21 32.41 23.64
CA ILE A 889 18.76 32.63 23.78
C ILE A 889 18.17 31.62 24.77
N GLU A 890 18.62 30.36 24.76
CA GLU A 890 18.19 29.33 25.72
C GLU A 890 18.81 29.54 27.12
N ILE A 891 20.10 29.86 27.17
CA ILE A 891 20.83 29.97 28.45
C ILE A 891 20.51 31.28 29.19
N GLY A 892 20.27 32.36 28.44
CA GLY A 892 19.96 33.69 28.94
C GLY A 892 18.64 33.74 29.73
N GLY A 893 18.69 34.31 30.92
CA GLY A 893 17.53 34.46 31.81
C GLY A 893 17.15 33.20 32.59
N VAL A 894 17.37 32.01 32.03
CA VAL A 894 17.07 30.72 32.68
C VAL A 894 18.23 30.24 33.55
N LYS A 895 19.40 29.97 32.95
CA LYS A 895 20.59 29.48 33.67
C LYS A 895 21.60 30.58 34.00
N ILE A 896 21.72 31.60 33.16
CA ILE A 896 22.70 32.68 33.32
C ILE A 896 22.00 34.03 33.10
N PRO A 897 22.24 35.08 33.92
CA PRO A 897 21.70 36.41 33.68
C PRO A 897 22.10 36.97 32.31
N TRP A 898 21.18 37.66 31.63
CA TRP A 898 21.43 38.32 30.33
C TRP A 898 22.60 39.32 30.33
N SER A 899 22.97 39.84 31.51
CA SER A 899 24.11 40.75 31.71
C SER A 899 25.47 40.04 31.83
N HIS A 900 25.51 38.72 31.93
CA HIS A 900 26.76 37.96 32.06
C HIS A 900 27.53 37.96 30.73
N PRO A 901 28.84 38.26 30.71
CA PRO A 901 29.57 38.60 29.48
C PRO A 901 29.56 37.49 28.41
N VAL A 902 29.43 36.22 28.79
CA VAL A 902 29.30 35.09 27.84
C VAL A 902 28.13 35.27 26.86
N VAL A 903 27.00 35.86 27.28
CA VAL A 903 25.82 36.05 26.43
C VAL A 903 26.10 37.02 25.26
N PRO A 904 26.51 38.29 25.49
CA PRO A 904 26.88 39.19 24.39
C PRO A 904 28.16 38.77 23.65
N ILE A 905 29.10 38.06 24.29
CA ILE A 905 30.27 37.49 23.59
C ILE A 905 29.84 36.45 22.56
N LEU A 906 28.94 35.53 22.91
CA LEU A 906 28.44 34.52 21.96
C LEU A 906 27.61 35.15 20.83
N PHE A 907 26.75 36.14 21.12
CA PHE A 907 26.07 36.90 20.06
C PHE A 907 27.06 37.64 19.14
N SER A 908 28.10 38.27 19.69
CA SER A 908 29.15 38.93 18.90
C SER A 908 29.93 37.94 18.04
N CYS A 909 30.24 36.76 18.58
CA CYS A 909 30.82 35.65 17.84
C CYS A 909 29.90 35.18 16.71
N GLY A 910 28.59 35.05 16.96
CA GLY A 910 27.57 34.74 15.94
C GLY A 910 27.53 35.75 14.80
N VAL A 911 27.65 37.06 15.09
CA VAL A 911 27.74 38.11 14.06
C VAL A 911 29.03 38.00 13.25
N VAL A 912 30.18 37.76 13.89
CA VAL A 912 31.46 37.54 13.19
C VAL A 912 31.41 36.29 12.31
N LEU A 913 30.86 35.18 12.83
CA LEU A 913 30.66 33.94 12.08
C LEU A 913 29.66 34.11 10.92
N ALA A 914 28.62 34.92 11.07
CA ALA A 914 27.70 35.26 9.97
C ALA A 914 28.39 36.06 8.86
N ILE A 915 29.24 37.03 9.21
CA ILE A 915 30.04 37.79 8.25
C ILE A 915 31.03 36.87 7.53
N LEU A 916 31.76 36.02 8.26
CA LEU A 916 32.68 35.04 7.68
C LEU A 916 31.97 34.01 6.78
N PHE A 917 30.78 33.56 7.18
CA PHE A 917 29.93 32.68 6.38
C PHE A 917 29.52 33.34 5.06
N VAL A 918 28.95 34.55 5.11
CA VAL A 918 28.54 35.30 3.92
C VAL A 918 29.73 35.61 3.01
N MET A 919 30.91 35.95 3.55
CA MET A 919 32.13 36.15 2.76
C MET A 919 32.60 34.84 2.08
N THR A 920 32.54 33.71 2.78
CA THR A 920 32.94 32.40 2.25
C THR A 920 32.02 31.95 1.12
N GLU A 921 30.71 31.97 1.36
CA GLU A 921 29.69 31.60 0.36
C GLU A 921 29.68 32.55 -0.85
N ALA A 922 30.05 33.82 -0.68
CA ALA A 922 30.08 34.81 -1.76
C ALA A 922 31.37 34.78 -2.61
N TRP A 923 32.52 34.39 -2.05
CA TRP A 923 33.83 34.55 -2.71
C TRP A 923 34.63 33.25 -2.90
N TRP A 924 34.43 32.22 -2.07
CA TRP A 924 35.20 30.97 -2.11
C TRP A 924 34.38 29.71 -2.41
N GLY A 925 33.08 29.72 -2.09
CA GLY A 925 32.18 28.59 -2.35
C GLY A 925 32.01 28.29 -3.84
N LYS A 926 32.67 27.23 -4.33
CA LYS A 926 32.45 26.70 -5.70
C LYS A 926 31.08 26.04 -5.86
N GLU A 927 30.59 25.42 -4.79
CA GLU A 927 29.24 24.87 -4.65
C GLU A 927 28.70 25.27 -3.26
N PRO A 928 28.22 26.52 -3.08
CA PRO A 928 27.82 27.06 -1.78
C PRO A 928 26.79 26.18 -1.06
N ILE A 929 26.87 26.11 0.27
CA ILE A 929 25.92 25.36 1.10
C ILE A 929 24.56 26.07 1.16
N PHE A 930 24.55 27.40 1.03
CA PHE A 930 23.36 28.24 1.01
C PHE A 930 23.49 29.33 -0.06
N PRO A 931 22.86 29.19 -1.25
CA PRO A 931 22.94 30.21 -2.29
C PRO A 931 22.24 31.51 -1.81
N LEU A 932 23.05 32.53 -1.51
CA LEU A 932 22.62 33.85 -1.01
C LEU A 932 21.57 34.55 -1.90
N GLN A 933 21.42 34.11 -3.15
CA GLN A 933 20.37 34.52 -4.08
C GLN A 933 18.95 34.28 -3.51
N LEU A 934 18.75 33.22 -2.71
CA LEU A 934 17.47 32.94 -2.05
C LEU A 934 17.07 34.04 -1.06
N LEU A 935 18.04 34.67 -0.38
CA LEU A 935 17.78 35.80 0.52
C LEU A 935 17.41 37.09 -0.23
N ARG A 936 17.62 37.14 -1.54
CA ARG A 936 17.19 38.24 -2.42
C ARG A 936 15.76 38.05 -2.95
N GLN A 937 15.22 36.83 -2.90
CA GLN A 937 13.85 36.52 -3.30
C GLN A 937 12.88 36.81 -2.14
N ARG A 938 12.04 37.84 -2.33
CA ARG A 938 11.15 38.36 -1.27
C ARG A 938 10.18 37.30 -0.73
N ASP A 939 9.63 36.48 -1.61
CA ASP A 939 8.63 35.47 -1.26
C ASP A 939 9.22 34.26 -0.54
N ALA A 940 10.49 33.91 -0.82
CA ALA A 940 11.24 32.92 -0.06
C ALA A 940 11.48 33.40 1.39
N VAL A 941 12.01 34.63 1.55
CA VAL A 941 12.23 35.25 2.87
C VAL A 941 10.93 35.41 3.65
N ALA A 942 9.84 35.82 2.99
CA ALA A 942 8.52 35.88 3.61
C ALA A 942 8.07 34.50 4.11
N SER A 943 8.24 33.45 3.30
CA SER A 943 7.87 32.07 3.66
C SER A 943 8.65 31.57 4.89
N TYR A 944 9.96 31.85 4.96
CA TYR A 944 10.79 31.53 6.12
C TYR A 944 10.36 32.26 7.40
N LEU A 945 10.06 33.56 7.30
CA LEU A 945 9.61 34.36 8.46
C LEU A 945 8.24 33.92 8.98
N ILE A 946 7.27 33.69 8.10
CA ILE A 946 5.91 33.24 8.50
C ILE A 946 6.00 31.85 9.16
N MET A 947 6.83 30.94 8.62
CA MET A 947 7.04 29.61 9.19
C MET A 947 7.65 29.71 10.60
N GLY A 948 8.76 30.44 10.76
CA GLY A 948 9.41 30.62 12.06
C GLY A 948 8.48 31.22 13.12
N PHE A 949 7.73 32.27 12.77
CA PHE A 949 6.81 32.91 13.71
C PHE A 949 5.56 32.06 14.05
N GLN A 950 4.99 31.28 13.11
CA GLN A 950 3.90 30.35 13.44
C GLN A 950 4.39 29.21 14.36
N VAL A 951 5.56 28.63 14.08
CA VAL A 951 6.11 27.55 14.91
C VAL A 951 6.53 28.06 16.29
N ALA A 952 7.09 29.27 16.40
CA ALA A 952 7.35 29.92 17.69
C ALA A 952 6.07 30.07 18.53
N ALA A 953 4.99 30.53 17.91
CA ALA A 953 3.69 30.66 18.58
C ALA A 953 3.14 29.29 19.04
N GLN A 954 3.18 28.26 18.16
CA GLN A 954 2.71 26.90 18.48
C GLN A 954 3.49 26.29 19.66
N LEU A 955 4.82 26.39 19.68
CA LEU A 955 5.61 25.79 20.76
C LEU A 955 5.40 26.50 22.10
N GLY A 956 5.18 27.83 22.09
CA GLY A 956 4.74 28.57 23.27
C GLY A 956 3.40 28.07 23.85
N MET A 957 2.46 27.67 22.99
CA MET A 957 1.22 26.99 23.39
C MET A 957 1.51 25.62 24.02
N MET A 958 2.31 24.80 23.34
CA MET A 958 2.58 23.41 23.75
C MET A 958 3.32 23.31 25.09
N PHE A 959 4.10 24.33 25.46
CA PHE A 959 4.67 24.46 26.81
C PHE A 959 3.63 24.93 27.85
N SER A 960 2.86 25.98 27.54
CA SER A 960 2.00 26.64 28.53
C SER A 960 0.76 25.81 28.91
N VAL A 961 0.21 25.02 27.98
CA VAL A 961 -1.04 24.26 28.18
C VAL A 961 -0.92 23.14 29.23
N PRO A 962 0.05 22.20 29.15
CA PRO A 962 0.17 21.15 30.18
C PRO A 962 0.51 21.73 31.55
N LEU A 963 1.41 22.71 31.57
CA LEU A 963 1.83 23.41 32.79
C LEU A 963 0.63 24.06 33.50
N TYR A 964 -0.24 24.73 32.75
CA TYR A 964 -1.47 25.33 33.29
C TYR A 964 -2.38 24.30 34.01
N PHE A 965 -2.60 23.12 33.45
CA PHE A 965 -3.44 22.08 34.06
C PHE A 965 -2.73 21.31 35.20
N GLN A 966 -1.41 21.13 35.13
CA GLN A 966 -0.62 20.65 36.27
C GLN A 966 -0.80 21.57 37.48
N ILE A 967 -0.77 22.89 37.29
CA ILE A 967 -0.86 23.87 38.38
C ILE A 967 -2.29 24.04 38.91
N THR A 968 -3.27 24.26 38.03
CA THR A 968 -4.64 24.64 38.43
C THR A 968 -5.48 23.44 38.88
N ALA A 969 -5.40 22.32 38.15
CA ALA A 969 -6.20 21.13 38.40
C ALA A 969 -5.44 20.03 39.18
N LYS A 970 -4.14 20.23 39.48
CA LYS A 970 -3.23 19.17 39.99
C LYS A 970 -3.23 17.90 39.11
N ALA A 971 -3.37 18.08 37.80
CA ALA A 971 -3.44 16.99 36.83
C ALA A 971 -2.10 16.22 36.73
N SER A 972 -2.16 14.89 36.57
CA SER A 972 -0.97 14.06 36.31
C SER A 972 -0.37 14.37 34.93
N ASN A 973 0.89 13.96 34.71
CA ASN A 973 1.59 14.18 33.44
C ASN A 973 0.79 13.64 32.24
N THR A 974 0.23 12.44 32.40
CA THR A 974 -0.63 11.80 31.39
C THR A 974 -1.89 12.63 31.07
N VAL A 975 -2.59 13.16 32.09
CA VAL A 975 -3.81 13.98 31.88
C VAL A 975 -3.45 15.37 31.33
N ALA A 976 -2.45 16.04 31.88
CA ALA A 976 -1.96 17.32 31.39
C ALA A 976 -1.47 17.26 29.93
N GLY A 977 -0.86 16.13 29.54
CA GLY A 977 -0.52 15.85 28.14
C GLY A 977 -1.74 15.65 27.24
N ALA A 978 -2.82 15.02 27.74
CA ALA A 978 -4.04 14.82 26.98
C ALA A 978 -4.76 16.14 26.62
N HIS A 979 -4.62 17.19 27.43
CA HIS A 979 -5.14 18.53 27.11
C HIS A 979 -4.51 19.18 25.86
N LEU A 980 -3.41 18.64 25.29
CA LEU A 980 -2.87 19.07 24.00
C LEU A 980 -3.58 18.45 22.77
N PHE A 981 -4.35 17.37 22.97
CA PHE A 981 -5.00 16.65 21.86
C PHE A 981 -5.89 17.55 20.96
N PRO A 982 -6.63 18.56 21.46
CA PRO A 982 -7.40 19.45 20.59
C PRO A 982 -6.52 20.31 19.65
N ALA A 983 -5.34 20.78 20.09
CA ALA A 983 -4.42 21.51 19.22
C ALA A 983 -3.82 20.59 18.14
N VAL A 984 -3.58 19.32 18.47
CA VAL A 984 -3.21 18.29 17.48
C VAL A 984 -4.35 18.10 16.47
N ALA A 985 -5.58 17.86 16.93
CA ALA A 985 -6.73 17.63 16.06
C ALA A 985 -6.92 18.80 15.07
N GLY A 986 -6.83 20.04 15.57
CA GLY A 986 -6.78 21.23 14.73
C GLY A 986 -5.65 21.17 13.68
N ASN A 987 -4.42 20.84 14.07
CA ASN A 987 -3.28 20.77 13.14
C ASN A 987 -3.43 19.71 12.04
N ALA A 988 -4.02 18.55 12.37
CA ALA A 988 -4.36 17.52 11.39
C ALA A 988 -5.44 18.00 10.40
N ILE A 989 -6.55 18.57 10.91
CA ILE A 989 -7.62 19.16 10.08
C ILE A 989 -7.07 20.27 9.18
N GLY A 990 -6.16 21.10 9.70
CA GLY A 990 -5.52 22.19 8.96
C GLY A 990 -4.61 21.69 7.85
N GLY A 991 -3.84 20.63 8.10
CA GLY A 991 -3.05 19.93 7.09
C GLY A 991 -3.94 19.39 5.96
N ILE A 992 -4.98 18.63 6.30
CA ILE A 992 -5.92 18.02 5.34
C ILE A 992 -6.62 19.09 4.49
N THR A 993 -7.26 20.06 5.15
CA THR A 993 -8.06 21.09 4.46
C THR A 993 -7.21 21.95 3.55
N SER A 994 -6.00 22.34 3.97
CA SER A 994 -5.09 23.09 3.09
C SER A 994 -4.62 22.28 1.88
N GLY A 995 -4.26 21.00 2.05
CA GLY A 995 -3.89 20.11 0.94
C GLY A 995 -5.01 19.98 -0.10
N LEU A 996 -6.22 19.65 0.36
CA LEU A 996 -7.40 19.49 -0.50
C LEU A 996 -7.81 20.80 -1.19
N LEU A 997 -7.82 21.92 -0.48
CA LEU A 997 -8.21 23.23 -1.03
C LEU A 997 -7.19 23.76 -2.04
N ILE A 998 -5.88 23.57 -1.81
CA ILE A 998 -4.84 23.96 -2.77
C ILE A 998 -4.94 23.09 -4.03
N ASN A 999 -5.11 21.77 -3.88
CA ASN A 999 -5.28 20.87 -5.03
C ASN A 999 -6.56 21.19 -5.85
N ARG A 1000 -7.66 21.58 -5.20
CA ARG A 1000 -8.92 21.93 -5.86
C ARG A 1000 -8.96 23.32 -6.49
N PHE A 1001 -8.32 24.33 -5.88
CA PHE A 1001 -8.46 25.74 -6.29
C PHE A 1001 -7.17 26.40 -6.79
N GLY A 1002 -6.00 25.77 -6.65
CA GLY A 1002 -4.71 26.30 -7.10
C GLY A 1002 -4.23 27.57 -6.39
N ARG A 1003 -4.83 27.93 -5.25
CA ARG A 1003 -4.54 29.16 -4.49
C ARG A 1003 -4.11 28.84 -3.07
N TYR A 1004 -3.05 29.47 -2.61
CA TYR A 1004 -2.43 29.23 -1.30
C TYR A 1004 -2.36 30.47 -0.42
N LYS A 1005 -2.30 31.69 -0.97
CA LYS A 1005 -2.12 32.91 -0.18
C LYS A 1005 -3.27 33.13 0.80
N ALA A 1006 -4.51 32.98 0.33
CA ALA A 1006 -5.70 33.15 1.17
C ALA A 1006 -5.71 32.21 2.38
N LEU A 1007 -5.18 30.99 2.23
CA LEU A 1007 -5.09 29.99 3.30
C LEU A 1007 -4.03 30.37 4.34
N ILE A 1008 -2.90 30.95 3.93
CA ILE A 1008 -1.83 31.41 4.85
C ILE A 1008 -2.29 32.63 5.67
N VAL A 1009 -3.08 33.52 5.07
CA VAL A 1009 -3.73 34.66 5.77
C VAL A 1009 -4.77 34.15 6.77
N PHE A 1010 -5.65 33.23 6.36
CA PHE A 1010 -6.61 32.60 7.26
C PHE A 1010 -5.93 31.85 8.42
N ALA A 1011 -4.85 31.12 8.13
CA ALA A 1011 -4.08 30.35 9.11
C ALA A 1011 -3.54 31.21 10.25
N SER A 1012 -2.85 32.29 9.91
CA SER A 1012 -2.23 33.18 10.88
C SER A 1012 -3.26 33.99 11.70
N LEU A 1013 -4.41 34.31 11.10
CA LEU A 1013 -5.57 34.88 11.82
C LEU A 1013 -6.20 33.85 12.78
N SER A 1014 -6.42 32.61 12.33
CA SER A 1014 -6.95 31.49 13.14
C SER A 1014 -6.08 31.22 14.38
N SER A 1015 -4.76 31.20 14.21
CA SER A 1015 -3.82 31.09 15.34
C SER A 1015 -3.95 32.27 16.31
N SER A 1016 -4.06 33.50 15.79
CA SER A 1016 -4.18 34.71 16.63
C SER A 1016 -5.48 34.73 17.45
N ILE A 1017 -6.60 34.24 16.89
CA ILE A 1017 -7.87 34.07 17.62
C ILE A 1017 -7.70 33.09 18.80
N SER A 1018 -6.96 31.99 18.60
CA SER A 1018 -6.72 31.00 19.66
C SER A 1018 -5.97 31.60 20.85
N TYR A 1019 -4.88 32.34 20.64
CA TYR A 1019 -4.14 32.97 21.72
C TYR A 1019 -4.95 34.05 22.44
N LEU A 1020 -5.77 34.81 21.71
CA LEU A 1020 -6.69 35.78 22.29
C LEU A 1020 -7.75 35.13 23.18
N LEU A 1021 -8.30 33.98 22.78
CA LEU A 1021 -9.26 33.22 23.61
C LEU A 1021 -8.64 32.72 24.92
N LEU A 1022 -7.39 32.23 24.87
CA LEU A 1022 -6.66 31.80 26.08
C LEU A 1022 -6.48 32.97 27.06
N ILE A 1023 -6.02 34.13 26.56
CA ILE A 1023 -5.84 35.36 27.36
C ILE A 1023 -7.15 35.82 28.02
N LEU A 1024 -8.30 35.62 27.35
CA LEU A 1024 -9.61 36.11 27.81
C LEU A 1024 -10.42 35.11 28.66
N ARG A 1025 -10.02 33.84 28.74
CA ARG A 1025 -10.77 32.78 29.45
C ARG A 1025 -9.99 32.10 30.57
N TRP A 1026 -8.69 31.87 30.40
CA TRP A 1026 -7.92 31.05 31.33
C TRP A 1026 -7.46 31.84 32.56
N HIS A 1027 -8.34 31.89 33.56
CA HIS A 1027 -8.15 32.65 34.81
C HIS A 1027 -8.20 31.77 36.07
N GLY A 1028 -7.93 30.46 35.94
CA GLY A 1028 -7.79 29.51 37.06
C GLY A 1028 -9.01 28.59 37.30
N HIS A 1029 -10.15 28.89 36.70
CA HIS A 1029 -11.34 28.01 36.70
C HIS A 1029 -11.73 27.71 35.24
N THR A 1030 -11.37 26.52 34.76
CA THR A 1030 -11.46 26.14 33.34
C THR A 1030 -11.83 24.67 33.20
N ASP A 1031 -12.94 24.38 32.55
CA ASP A 1031 -13.37 22.99 32.28
C ASP A 1031 -12.60 22.36 31.12
N TRP A 1032 -12.67 21.03 31.00
CA TRP A 1032 -12.11 20.28 29.86
C TRP A 1032 -12.54 20.87 28.51
N LEU A 1033 -13.79 21.32 28.37
CA LEU A 1033 -14.32 21.94 27.15
C LEU A 1033 -13.61 23.24 26.75
N GLU A 1034 -13.00 23.98 27.67
CA GLU A 1034 -12.20 25.17 27.33
C GLU A 1034 -10.83 24.80 26.73
N SER A 1035 -10.43 23.54 26.83
CA SER A 1035 -9.33 22.97 26.07
C SER A 1035 -9.66 22.84 24.57
N LEU A 1036 -10.88 23.13 24.13
CA LEU A 1036 -11.20 23.22 22.69
C LEU A 1036 -10.75 24.56 22.07
N TYR A 1037 -10.46 25.59 22.88
CA TYR A 1037 -10.01 26.91 22.39
C TYR A 1037 -8.62 26.91 21.74
N ILE A 1038 -7.85 25.82 21.87
CA ILE A 1038 -6.56 25.62 21.19
C ILE A 1038 -6.67 25.00 19.79
N ILE A 1039 -7.86 24.50 19.40
CA ILE A 1039 -8.10 23.95 18.04
C ILE A 1039 -7.72 24.95 16.93
N PRO A 1040 -8.08 26.26 16.99
CA PRO A 1040 -7.76 27.21 15.92
C PRO A 1040 -6.25 27.52 15.78
N GLY A 1041 -5.46 27.41 16.87
CA GLY A 1041 -3.99 27.51 16.83
C GLY A 1041 -3.31 26.27 16.29
N GLY A 1042 -3.89 25.09 16.58
CA GLY A 1042 -3.60 23.87 15.85
C GLY A 1042 -3.81 24.04 14.35
N LEU A 1043 -5.04 24.40 13.97
CA LEU A 1043 -5.53 24.57 12.60
C LEU A 1043 -4.66 25.54 11.80
N GLY A 1044 -4.42 26.74 12.33
CA GLY A 1044 -3.58 27.73 11.67
C GLY A 1044 -2.17 27.22 11.42
N THR A 1045 -1.52 26.61 12.42
CA THR A 1045 -0.18 26.05 12.21
C THR A 1045 -0.17 24.91 11.19
N GLY A 1046 -1.20 24.06 11.16
CA GLY A 1046 -1.32 22.95 10.20
C GLY A 1046 -1.50 23.42 8.76
N ILE A 1047 -2.33 24.44 8.54
CA ILE A 1047 -2.49 25.09 7.23
C ILE A 1047 -1.18 25.75 6.80
N ALA A 1048 -0.50 26.48 7.71
CA ALA A 1048 0.76 27.14 7.41
C ALA A 1048 1.87 26.12 7.01
N GLN A 1049 1.97 24.99 7.72
CA GLN A 1049 2.97 23.95 7.48
C GLN A 1049 2.85 23.30 6.09
N SER A 1050 1.63 23.15 5.54
CA SER A 1050 1.42 22.70 4.16
C SER A 1050 1.55 23.84 3.14
N ALA A 1051 0.87 24.97 3.37
CA ALA A 1051 0.72 26.03 2.37
C ALA A 1051 2.02 26.82 2.11
N LEU A 1052 2.85 27.05 3.14
CA LEU A 1052 4.14 27.74 2.99
C LEU A 1052 5.17 26.89 2.23
N PHE A 1053 5.11 25.55 2.37
CA PHE A 1053 5.95 24.65 1.59
C PHE A 1053 5.66 24.78 0.09
N ILE A 1054 4.37 24.76 -0.28
CA ILE A 1054 3.93 24.89 -1.69
C ILE A 1054 4.24 26.29 -2.22
N SER A 1055 3.99 27.33 -1.42
CA SER A 1055 4.34 28.72 -1.76
C SER A 1055 5.83 28.90 -2.07
N LEU A 1056 6.69 28.15 -1.39
CA LEU A 1056 8.14 28.21 -1.59
C LEU A 1056 8.56 27.51 -2.89
N GLN A 1057 8.05 26.30 -3.17
CA GLN A 1057 8.34 25.59 -4.42
C GLN A 1057 7.82 26.37 -5.65
N ALA A 1058 6.70 27.10 -5.51
CA ALA A 1058 6.11 27.89 -6.59
C ALA A 1058 6.84 29.22 -6.89
N ALA A 1059 7.85 29.59 -6.10
CA ALA A 1059 8.56 30.87 -6.21
C ALA A 1059 10.07 30.73 -6.50
N ILE A 1060 10.58 29.50 -6.59
CA ILE A 1060 12.02 29.17 -6.66
C ILE A 1060 12.29 28.24 -7.84
N ASP A 1061 13.46 28.42 -8.47
CA ASP A 1061 13.94 27.55 -9.55
C ASP A 1061 14.10 26.08 -9.08
N PRO A 1062 13.66 25.07 -9.86
CA PRO A 1062 13.88 23.65 -9.60
C PRO A 1062 15.29 23.30 -9.07
N ALA A 1063 16.34 23.93 -9.60
CA ALA A 1063 17.73 23.71 -9.23
C ALA A 1063 18.10 24.13 -7.79
N HIS A 1064 17.24 24.84 -7.07
CA HIS A 1064 17.47 25.30 -5.69
C HIS A 1064 16.42 24.81 -4.68
N THR A 1065 15.42 24.05 -5.13
CA THR A 1065 14.31 23.51 -4.31
C THR A 1065 14.78 22.73 -3.07
N ALA A 1066 15.78 21.87 -3.19
CA ALA A 1066 16.32 21.05 -2.10
C ALA A 1066 16.92 21.90 -0.95
N VAL A 1067 17.74 22.89 -1.30
CA VAL A 1067 18.39 23.79 -0.32
C VAL A 1067 17.37 24.77 0.27
N ALA A 1068 16.47 25.32 -0.56
CA ALA A 1068 15.39 26.18 -0.10
C ALA A 1068 14.43 25.45 0.88
N THR A 1069 14.13 24.17 0.62
CA THR A 1069 13.36 23.30 1.51
C THR A 1069 14.05 23.13 2.86
N SER A 1070 15.37 22.91 2.85
CA SER A 1070 16.16 22.79 4.08
C SER A 1070 16.15 24.09 4.89
N ALA A 1071 16.22 25.24 4.22
CA ALA A 1071 16.11 26.57 4.83
C ALA A 1071 14.74 26.82 5.49
N LEU A 1072 13.64 26.34 4.89
CA LEU A 1072 12.29 26.46 5.46
C LEU A 1072 12.19 25.71 6.79
N TYR A 1073 12.69 24.47 6.86
CA TYR A 1073 12.66 23.72 8.12
C TYR A 1073 13.67 24.23 9.14
N LEU A 1074 14.82 24.78 8.71
CA LEU A 1074 15.73 25.50 9.61
C LEU A 1074 15.02 26.71 10.26
N SER A 1075 14.27 27.50 9.49
CA SER A 1075 13.50 28.63 10.04
C SER A 1075 12.42 28.19 11.04
N ALA A 1076 11.82 27.01 10.84
CA ALA A 1076 10.89 26.40 11.79
C ALA A 1076 11.60 25.99 13.10
N THR A 1077 12.77 25.37 13.02
CA THR A 1077 13.55 24.96 14.20
C THR A 1077 14.10 26.15 15.00
N VAL A 1078 14.56 27.20 14.31
CA VAL A 1078 14.91 28.48 14.93
C VAL A 1078 13.70 29.08 15.66
N GLY A 1079 12.54 29.12 15.00
CA GLY A 1079 11.28 29.59 15.61
C GLY A 1079 10.87 28.78 16.84
N MET A 1080 10.97 27.45 16.79
CA MET A 1080 10.72 26.54 17.91
C MET A 1080 11.54 26.89 19.15
N ILE A 1081 12.86 27.11 18.99
CA ILE A 1081 13.76 27.44 20.11
C ILE A 1081 13.46 28.84 20.65
N MET A 1082 13.35 29.84 19.77
CA MET A 1082 13.05 31.22 20.19
C MET A 1082 11.68 31.34 20.88
N GLY A 1083 10.67 30.61 20.40
CA GLY A 1083 9.33 30.56 20.98
C GLY A 1083 9.33 29.94 22.38
N LEU A 1084 9.97 28.78 22.55
CA LEU A 1084 10.07 28.11 23.85
C LEU A 1084 10.87 28.95 24.86
N ALA A 1085 12.06 29.42 24.48
CA ALA A 1085 12.92 30.22 25.37
C ALA A 1085 12.26 31.55 25.76
N GLY A 1086 11.61 32.23 24.81
CA GLY A 1086 10.86 33.46 25.07
C GLY A 1086 9.67 33.26 26.01
N VAL A 1087 8.89 32.19 25.82
CA VAL A 1087 7.77 31.84 26.71
C VAL A 1087 8.26 31.39 28.09
N SER A 1088 9.29 30.54 28.18
CA SER A 1088 9.87 30.08 29.44
C SER A 1088 10.46 31.24 30.25
N THR A 1089 11.22 32.14 29.62
CA THR A 1089 11.78 33.34 30.26
C THR A 1089 10.68 34.27 30.75
N THR A 1090 9.66 34.52 29.92
CA THR A 1090 8.50 35.34 30.30
C THR A 1090 7.76 34.73 31.48
N MET A 1091 7.55 33.41 31.46
CA MET A 1091 6.88 32.68 32.53
C MET A 1091 7.63 32.80 33.86
N GLN A 1092 8.94 32.51 33.87
CA GLN A 1092 9.74 32.56 35.08
C GLN A 1092 9.85 33.97 35.66
N GLU A 1093 10.06 35.00 34.82
CA GLU A 1093 10.20 36.37 35.29
C GLU A 1093 8.87 36.97 35.77
N MET A 1094 7.76 36.68 35.08
CA MET A 1094 6.43 37.12 35.54
C MET A 1094 5.99 36.37 36.80
N LEU A 1095 6.27 35.07 36.93
CA LEU A 1095 6.05 34.31 38.16
C LEU A 1095 6.82 34.92 39.33
N ARG A 1096 8.13 35.19 39.17
CA ARG A 1096 8.97 35.85 40.20
C ARG A 1096 8.37 37.20 40.63
N ARG A 1097 8.01 38.06 39.67
CA ARG A 1097 7.43 39.39 39.94
C ARG A 1097 6.02 39.35 40.51
N ALA A 1098 5.17 38.42 40.09
CA ALA A 1098 3.81 38.27 40.61
C ALA A 1098 3.81 37.68 42.01
N LEU A 1099 4.63 36.65 42.25
CA LEU A 1099 4.73 36.00 43.55
C LEU A 1099 5.37 36.93 44.59
N ASP A 1100 6.43 37.68 44.26
CA ASP A 1100 7.02 38.62 45.21
C ASP A 1100 6.06 39.76 45.59
N ARG A 1101 5.34 40.33 44.61
CA ARG A 1101 4.26 41.32 44.87
C ARG A 1101 3.17 40.74 45.78
N ARG A 1102 2.70 39.52 45.52
CA ARG A 1102 1.64 38.86 46.29
C ARG A 1102 2.12 38.50 47.72
N LEU A 1103 3.36 38.05 47.90
CA LEU A 1103 3.93 37.78 49.22
C LEU A 1103 4.25 39.07 50.00
N LEU A 1104 4.59 40.16 49.33
CA LEU A 1104 4.74 41.49 49.95
C LEU A 1104 3.41 41.99 50.47
N GLY A 1105 2.33 41.85 49.68
CA GLY A 1105 0.95 42.16 50.11
C GLY A 1105 0.46 41.30 51.28
N LEU A 1106 1.08 40.13 51.51
CA LEU A 1106 0.85 39.26 52.67
C LEU A 1106 1.83 39.50 53.83
N GLY A 1107 2.63 40.58 53.79
CA GLY A 1107 3.51 41.00 54.89
C GLY A 1107 4.80 40.19 55.09
N TYR A 1108 5.19 39.33 54.14
CA TYR A 1108 6.40 38.51 54.30
C TYR A 1108 7.69 39.33 54.15
N GLY A 1109 8.62 39.16 55.10
CA GLY A 1109 9.95 39.78 55.05
C GLY A 1109 10.82 39.23 53.91
N THR A 1110 11.66 40.09 53.32
CA THR A 1110 12.40 39.85 52.06
C THR A 1110 13.14 38.51 51.99
N ARG A 1111 13.79 38.09 53.08
CA ARG A 1111 14.54 36.81 53.14
C ARG A 1111 13.64 35.57 53.06
N LYS A 1112 12.41 35.64 53.59
CA LYS A 1112 11.40 34.58 53.43
C LYS A 1112 10.75 34.62 52.04
N ARG A 1113 10.52 35.81 51.48
CA ARG A 1113 10.00 35.95 50.10
C ARG A 1113 10.92 35.30 49.07
N ALA A 1114 12.21 35.65 49.09
CA ALA A 1114 13.21 35.06 48.20
C ALA A 1114 13.20 33.52 48.22
N GLY A 1115 13.28 32.90 49.41
CA GLY A 1115 13.29 31.45 49.54
C GLY A 1115 11.97 30.73 49.24
N ILE A 1116 10.84 31.43 49.18
CA ILE A 1116 9.55 30.89 48.69
C ILE A 1116 9.49 31.01 47.16
N VAL A 1117 9.92 32.15 46.61
CA VAL A 1117 9.97 32.38 45.15
C VAL A 1117 10.95 31.42 44.48
N GLU A 1118 12.15 31.25 45.05
CA GLU A 1118 13.17 30.33 44.56
C GLU A 1118 12.65 28.89 44.49
N LYS A 1119 12.05 28.39 45.58
CA LYS A 1119 11.46 27.05 45.64
C LYS A 1119 10.29 26.85 44.66
N ALA A 1120 9.42 27.85 44.54
CA ALA A 1120 8.32 27.80 43.57
C ALA A 1120 8.83 27.79 42.12
N VAL A 1121 9.94 28.47 41.81
CA VAL A 1121 10.53 28.46 40.46
C VAL A 1121 11.31 27.18 40.18
N SER A 1122 11.95 26.57 41.19
CA SER A 1122 12.77 25.36 41.02
C SER A 1122 11.97 24.04 41.02
N ASP A 1123 10.81 24.00 41.70
CA ASP A 1123 10.05 22.76 41.93
C ASP A 1123 8.54 23.00 41.75
N ILE A 1124 7.95 22.37 40.74
CA ILE A 1124 6.50 22.40 40.48
C ILE A 1124 5.74 21.61 41.57
N GLY A 1125 6.35 20.58 42.15
CA GLY A 1125 5.79 19.80 43.26
C GLY A 1125 5.59 20.62 44.55
N TYR A 1126 6.33 21.72 44.72
CA TYR A 1126 6.12 22.69 45.79
C TYR A 1126 4.69 23.26 45.77
N VAL A 1127 4.10 23.46 44.58
CA VAL A 1127 2.71 23.93 44.42
C VAL A 1127 1.69 22.94 44.96
N HIS A 1128 1.99 21.63 44.92
CA HIS A 1128 1.10 20.61 45.46
C HIS A 1128 1.16 20.50 46.99
N ASN A 1129 2.35 20.71 47.57
CA ASN A 1129 2.67 20.52 48.98
C ASN A 1129 2.42 21.76 49.87
N VAL A 1130 2.38 22.96 49.30
CA VAL A 1130 2.04 24.19 50.06
C VAL A 1130 0.52 24.29 50.28
N THR A 1131 0.12 24.66 51.49
CA THR A 1131 -1.28 24.83 51.89
C THR A 1131 -1.57 26.22 52.45
N GLY A 1132 -2.85 26.60 52.50
CA GLY A 1132 -3.30 27.90 53.00
C GLY A 1132 -3.00 29.08 52.07
N VAL A 1133 -2.94 30.29 52.63
CA VAL A 1133 -2.92 31.56 51.86
C VAL A 1133 -1.73 31.67 50.89
N VAL A 1134 -0.59 31.05 51.21
CA VAL A 1134 0.59 31.01 50.34
C VAL A 1134 0.31 30.20 49.06
N ALA A 1135 -0.46 29.11 49.13
CA ALA A 1135 -0.82 28.32 47.95
C ALA A 1135 -1.62 29.15 46.93
N ASN A 1136 -2.59 29.94 47.41
CA ASN A 1136 -3.38 30.84 46.54
C ASN A 1136 -2.53 31.97 45.94
N ALA A 1137 -1.54 32.48 46.69
CA ALA A 1137 -0.57 33.45 46.18
C ALA A 1137 0.33 32.86 45.07
N VAL A 1138 0.77 31.60 45.23
CA VAL A 1138 1.55 30.85 44.24
C VAL A 1138 0.72 30.54 42.99
N MET A 1139 -0.44 29.89 43.13
CA MET A 1139 -1.32 29.58 41.99
C MET A 1139 -1.72 30.84 41.21
N GLY A 1140 -2.08 31.91 41.93
CA GLY A 1140 -2.41 33.20 41.30
C GLY A 1140 -1.24 33.87 40.57
N ALA A 1141 0.00 33.70 41.05
CA ALA A 1141 1.20 34.18 40.36
C ALA A 1141 1.52 33.34 39.11
N TYR A 1142 1.27 32.03 39.16
CA TYR A 1142 1.43 31.13 38.02
C TYR A 1142 0.41 31.41 36.90
N VAL A 1143 -0.88 31.57 37.24
CA VAL A 1143 -1.91 31.94 36.25
C VAL A 1143 -1.63 33.31 35.63
N GLU A 1144 -1.20 34.29 36.44
CA GLU A 1144 -0.76 35.61 35.93
C GLU A 1144 0.43 35.47 34.97
N GLY A 1145 1.44 34.66 35.30
CA GLY A 1145 2.58 34.39 34.41
C GLY A 1145 2.21 33.74 33.08
N LEU A 1146 1.34 32.72 33.11
CA LEU A 1146 0.86 32.01 31.92
C LEU A 1146 0.01 32.92 31.00
N GLY A 1147 -0.75 33.87 31.57
CA GLY A 1147 -1.42 34.90 30.79
C GLY A 1147 -0.44 35.70 29.90
N TYR A 1148 0.73 36.06 30.43
CA TYR A 1148 1.77 36.75 29.64
C TYR A 1148 2.46 35.86 28.60
N THR A 1149 2.55 34.53 28.79
CA THR A 1149 3.13 33.65 27.76
C THR A 1149 2.25 33.60 26.51
N HIS A 1150 0.92 33.61 26.68
CA HIS A 1150 -0.01 33.68 25.56
C HIS A 1150 0.05 35.00 24.79
N VAL A 1151 0.40 36.12 25.46
CA VAL A 1151 0.68 37.41 24.79
C VAL A 1151 1.91 37.32 23.88
N VAL A 1152 2.96 36.59 24.28
CA VAL A 1152 4.14 36.34 23.44
C VAL A 1152 3.77 35.51 22.20
N SER A 1153 3.02 34.41 22.37
CA SER A 1153 2.53 33.63 21.23
C SER A 1153 1.63 34.43 20.29
N LEU A 1154 0.75 35.30 20.81
CA LEU A 1154 -0.08 36.21 20.02
C LEU A 1154 0.77 37.22 19.23
N GLY A 1155 1.82 37.78 19.84
CA GLY A 1155 2.78 38.64 19.15
C GLY A 1155 3.42 37.95 17.95
N CYS A 1156 3.88 36.71 18.12
CA CYS A 1156 4.42 35.89 17.04
C CYS A 1156 3.37 35.59 15.95
N SER A 1157 2.13 35.22 16.30
CA SER A 1157 1.10 34.91 15.31
C SER A 1157 0.66 36.15 14.50
N LEU A 1158 0.67 37.33 15.11
CA LEU A 1158 0.42 38.61 14.43
C LEU A 1158 1.57 39.03 13.50
N LEU A 1159 2.84 38.79 13.87
CA LEU A 1159 3.98 38.99 12.96
C LEU A 1159 3.92 38.07 11.74
N ALA A 1160 3.53 36.81 11.94
CA ALA A 1160 3.25 35.88 10.84
C ALA A 1160 2.08 36.35 9.95
N PHE A 1161 1.02 36.93 10.54
CA PHE A 1161 -0.09 37.51 9.79
C PHE A 1161 0.37 38.67 8.91
N VAL A 1162 1.15 39.62 9.44
CA VAL A 1162 1.73 40.73 8.66
C VAL A 1162 2.60 40.20 7.51
N GLY A 1163 3.43 39.18 7.75
CA GLY A 1163 4.20 38.51 6.70
C GLY A 1163 3.33 37.90 5.59
N SER A 1164 2.21 37.26 5.95
CA SER A 1164 1.29 36.63 4.99
C SER A 1164 0.63 37.63 4.02
N LEU A 1165 0.47 38.88 4.42
CA LEU A 1165 -0.08 39.94 3.55
C LEU A 1165 0.91 40.36 2.45
N VAL A 1166 2.21 40.35 2.75
CA VAL A 1166 3.31 40.77 1.84
C VAL A 1166 3.62 39.73 0.76
N LEU A 1167 3.44 38.44 1.08
CA LEU A 1167 3.65 37.29 0.20
C LEU A 1167 2.87 37.42 -1.13
N ARG A 1168 3.46 37.04 -2.26
CA ARG A 1168 2.81 37.04 -3.58
C ARG A 1168 2.22 35.66 -3.92
N GLU A 1169 1.10 35.65 -4.63
CA GLU A 1169 0.47 34.42 -5.12
C GLU A 1169 0.94 34.14 -6.55
N HIS A 1170 1.66 33.02 -6.72
CA HIS A 1170 2.11 32.48 -8.00
C HIS A 1170 1.16 31.37 -8.46
N LYS A 1171 1.05 31.15 -9.78
CA LYS A 1171 0.18 30.11 -10.33
C LYS A 1171 0.79 28.72 -10.13
N LEU A 1172 -0.04 27.78 -9.67
CA LEU A 1172 0.24 26.35 -9.58
C LEU A 1172 -0.30 25.59 -10.80
#